data_AF-A0A7C5BV01-F1
#
_entry.id   AF-A0A7C5BV01-F1
#
_cell.length_a   1.000
_cell.length_b   1.000
_cell.length_c   1.000
_cell.angle_alpha   90.00
_cell.angle_beta   90.00
_cell.angle_gamma   90.00
#
_symmetry.space_group_name_H-M   'P 1'
#
loop_
_entity.id
_entity.type
_entity.pdbx_description
1 polymer ?
#
loop_
_entity_poly.entity_id
_entity_poly.type
_entity_poly.pdbx_seq_one_letter_code
_entity_poly.pdbx_strand_id
1 'polypeptide(L)'
;MRLATLLAVAMLYASTGAFAVTFDGRDIPTDFAGSLKATQINPTNYGDTWGDGAGSEMDQLFVAKGTRSGMEGLYVGITGNLEPKTRGTANAYVILIEVGPGGSNSLTPKNGDPGVPGAISNLNGTILDVGFNPTCAITFNNWANTVYVDYVNLITNSGVYLGSQQVNSGQGQLQNALAGWLAFNNTNTVGVIGENTKTPEQNAIDAATAGTGMEAFLSWTDLGVDPWSPPASVKIMAFVDSASGYLSNQTLPGMGGGYDNLGFGGTSVDFSTIPGNQFATVDLSTSIAGTPTVDGAAIPTDFAGYLVATQDNYTQFGDRSGDEGSELDQLFATQTPTGIDLGITGNLENGGNFWLTFFEVGPGGTHVLEIPDGIGPQSGVLQGMRGTTFNNGFAPTHVLCMNIFDGTLWVDLTDLRNGTSRYLGHAPVNGGTGDLAEGDNPNGVTVAFDNTNHLGVTGTDAGAAATATTGAEIHLTWADLGGMSCGVKAMVLLTGNAGAVSNQALAPFSLGTTGFSTSPVDFSGQSINQFVTLPIALPPYVQVTFAEARAATYGSPVRLTNARVSAAFADEGKYFIQADSSPLALPVYDAVTSPGDGAVVNIDGFVCLVKGEKAIAACQTTIVQPAGSVVVKPYAMGCKALGGHSTGDIAGIPNGQGAPNVGTLVCLCGRVTSSDFTDVFYYLDDGSGIMDGTTHLDLFGNPVPNVGIRVSGPHFLFGGEMVRAVGLSSSFTTIDESNNKVVHPMVRMRTGDDTVTIPETP
;
A
#
# COMPACT_ATOMS: atom_id res chain seq x y z
N MET A 1 45.29 30.97 28.14
CA MET A 1 45.18 29.84 29.09
C MET A 1 43.75 29.84 29.62
N ARG A 2 42.98 28.80 29.31
CA ARG A 2 41.61 28.48 29.78
C ARG A 2 40.48 29.49 29.49
N LEU A 3 39.88 29.34 28.30
CA LEU A 3 38.46 29.65 28.09
C LEU A 3 37.81 28.31 27.70
N ALA A 4 37.07 27.72 28.64
CA ALA A 4 36.40 26.44 28.44
C ALA A 4 35.03 26.68 27.80
N THR A 5 34.94 26.24 26.56
CA THR A 5 33.81 25.72 25.79
C THR A 5 32.47 25.62 26.54
N LEU A 6 31.57 26.58 26.28
CA LEU A 6 30.13 26.38 26.39
C LEU A 6 29.72 25.54 25.17
N LEU A 7 29.74 24.22 25.32
CA LEU A 7 29.20 23.30 24.32
C LEU A 7 27.67 23.37 24.47
N ALA A 8 27.01 23.98 23.49
CA ALA A 8 25.57 23.87 23.33
C ALA A 8 25.25 22.38 23.10
N VAL A 9 24.80 21.71 24.15
CA VAL A 9 24.07 20.45 24.04
C VAL A 9 22.73 20.81 23.40
N ALA A 10 22.72 20.91 22.08
CA ALA A 10 21.50 20.69 21.32
C ALA A 10 21.17 19.21 21.54
N MET A 11 20.25 18.94 22.46
CA MET A 11 19.54 17.67 22.48
C MET A 11 18.87 17.53 21.12
N LEU A 12 19.53 16.85 20.19
CA LEU A 12 18.83 16.09 19.16
C LEU A 12 18.04 15.04 19.92
N TYR A 13 16.81 15.38 20.33
CA TYR A 13 15.78 14.37 20.34
C TYR A 13 15.64 13.97 18.87
N ALA A 14 16.12 12.78 18.52
CA ALA A 14 15.60 12.10 17.35
C ALA A 14 14.08 12.06 17.56
N SER A 15 13.34 12.89 16.82
CA SER A 15 11.90 12.73 16.75
C SER A 15 11.69 11.36 16.11
N THR A 16 11.35 10.37 16.92
CA THR A 16 10.65 9.19 16.43
C THR A 16 9.50 9.74 15.58
N GLY A 17 9.39 9.29 14.33
CA GLY A 17 8.35 9.77 13.41
C GLY A 17 7.02 9.67 14.13
N ALA A 18 6.41 10.82 14.44
CA ALA A 18 5.14 10.83 15.14
C ALA A 18 4.13 10.15 14.24
N PHE A 19 3.48 9.10 14.76
CA PHE A 19 2.32 8.46 14.14
C PHE A 19 1.30 9.55 13.81
N ALA A 20 1.16 9.86 12.52
CA ALA A 20 0.34 10.95 12.02
C ALA A 20 -0.95 10.36 11.45
N VAL A 21 -1.91 10.12 12.33
CA VAL A 21 -3.27 9.69 11.96
C VAL A 21 -4.00 10.87 11.34
N THR A 22 -4.53 10.70 10.13
CA THR A 22 -5.52 11.65 9.61
C THR A 22 -6.80 11.45 10.41
N PHE A 23 -7.26 12.48 11.13
CA PHE A 23 -8.50 12.39 11.90
C PHE A 23 -9.64 12.93 11.05
N ASP A 24 -10.48 12.06 10.52
CA ASP A 24 -11.71 12.43 9.81
C ASP A 24 -12.83 11.36 9.83
N GLY A 25 -12.55 10.19 10.42
CA GLY A 25 -13.43 9.04 10.52
C GLY A 25 -13.42 8.14 9.28
N ARG A 26 -12.55 8.38 8.30
CA ARG A 26 -12.42 7.58 7.06
C ARG A 26 -11.11 6.82 7.07
N ASP A 27 -11.02 5.85 6.16
CA ASP A 27 -9.81 5.07 5.89
C ASP A 27 -9.12 4.56 7.16
N ILE A 28 -9.90 4.27 8.22
CA ILE A 28 -9.40 3.95 9.56
C ILE A 28 -8.36 2.83 9.51
N PRO A 29 -8.56 1.71 8.77
CA PRO A 29 -7.53 0.67 8.69
C PRO A 29 -6.18 1.17 8.12
N THR A 30 -6.20 2.16 7.22
CA THR A 30 -4.99 2.78 6.67
C THR A 30 -4.40 3.81 7.62
N ASP A 31 -5.22 4.69 8.20
CA ASP A 31 -4.76 5.69 9.18
C ASP A 31 -4.20 5.05 10.46
N PHE A 32 -4.72 3.88 10.81
CA PHE A 32 -4.31 3.06 11.94
C PHE A 32 -3.45 1.85 11.55
N ALA A 33 -2.81 1.90 10.38
CA ALA A 33 -2.05 0.77 9.85
C ALA A 33 -1.14 0.13 10.91
N GLY A 34 -1.27 -1.19 11.07
CA GLY A 34 -0.48 -1.94 12.03
C GLY A 34 -0.99 -1.95 13.48
N SER A 35 -2.04 -1.19 13.78
CA SER A 35 -2.55 -1.08 15.14
C SER A 35 -3.87 -1.83 15.38
N LEU A 36 -4.29 -2.69 14.46
CA LEU A 36 -5.46 -3.57 14.63
C LEU A 36 -5.29 -4.46 15.86
N LYS A 37 -6.30 -4.48 16.75
CA LYS A 37 -6.33 -5.25 18.00
C LYS A 37 -7.44 -6.28 18.05
N ALA A 38 -8.54 -6.05 17.34
CA ALA A 38 -9.63 -7.01 17.26
C ALA A 38 -10.51 -6.77 16.04
N THR A 39 -11.14 -7.85 15.57
CA THR A 39 -12.22 -7.86 14.59
C THR A 39 -13.48 -8.44 15.21
N GLN A 40 -14.62 -8.02 14.71
CA GLN A 40 -15.92 -8.55 15.09
C GLN A 40 -16.12 -9.91 14.45
N ILE A 41 -16.53 -10.87 15.26
CA ILE A 41 -16.75 -12.25 14.83
C ILE A 41 -18.17 -12.73 15.15
N ASN A 42 -18.93 -11.95 15.91
CA ASN A 42 -20.31 -12.24 16.22
C ASN A 42 -21.23 -11.49 15.23
N PRO A 43 -22.25 -12.16 14.66
CA PRO A 43 -23.25 -11.47 13.86
C PRO A 43 -23.94 -10.44 14.75
N THR A 44 -24.06 -9.22 14.25
CA THR A 44 -24.40 -8.07 15.09
C THR A 44 -25.88 -8.04 15.50
N ASN A 45 -26.72 -8.91 14.91
CA ASN A 45 -28.20 -8.93 15.01
C ASN A 45 -28.88 -7.57 14.68
N TYR A 46 -28.07 -6.59 14.28
CA TYR A 46 -28.39 -5.25 13.85
C TYR A 46 -27.79 -5.08 12.44
N GLY A 47 -28.24 -4.11 11.66
CA GLY A 47 -27.81 -3.99 10.26
C GLY A 47 -27.09 -2.68 9.96
N ASP A 48 -26.22 -2.76 8.96
CA ASP A 48 -25.62 -1.65 8.21
C ASP A 48 -26.68 -0.60 7.86
N THR A 49 -26.29 0.67 7.84
CA THR A 49 -27.25 1.77 7.73
C THR A 49 -27.98 1.81 6.36
N TRP A 50 -29.27 1.43 6.33
CA TRP A 50 -30.42 2.16 5.73
C TRP A 50 -31.72 1.30 5.68
N GLY A 51 -32.75 1.70 6.46
CA GLY A 51 -34.08 1.09 6.47
C GLY A 51 -34.73 1.09 7.87
N ASP A 52 -36.02 0.75 7.96
CA ASP A 52 -36.73 0.46 9.23
C ASP A 52 -36.08 -0.77 9.89
N GLY A 53 -34.92 -0.58 10.52
CA GLY A 53 -33.99 -1.63 10.95
C GLY A 53 -32.54 -1.17 11.17
N ALA A 54 -32.23 0.12 10.95
CA ALA A 54 -30.92 0.72 11.26
C ALA A 54 -30.55 0.51 12.74
N GLY A 55 -29.41 -0.13 13.00
CA GLY A 55 -28.86 -0.32 14.35
C GLY A 55 -27.43 0.17 14.45
N SER A 56 -26.80 -0.05 15.61
CA SER A 56 -25.38 0.22 15.80
C SER A 56 -24.55 -1.01 15.45
N GLU A 57 -23.37 -0.78 14.89
CA GLU A 57 -22.42 -1.78 14.42
C GLU A 57 -21.00 -1.44 14.92
N MET A 58 -20.19 -2.44 15.23
CA MET A 58 -18.75 -2.33 15.42
C MET A 58 -18.04 -3.48 14.73
N ASP A 59 -17.05 -3.15 13.91
CA ASP A 59 -16.35 -4.11 13.05
C ASP A 59 -14.91 -4.37 13.49
N GLN A 60 -14.10 -3.32 13.65
CA GLN A 60 -12.68 -3.47 13.99
C GLN A 60 -12.26 -2.46 15.05
N LEU A 61 -11.34 -2.86 15.92
CA LEU A 61 -10.73 -2.02 16.95
C LEU A 61 -9.25 -1.84 16.65
N PHE A 62 -8.81 -0.59 16.58
CA PHE A 62 -7.43 -0.18 16.39
C PHE A 62 -6.95 0.64 17.57
N VAL A 63 -5.73 0.36 18.07
CA VAL A 63 -5.18 1.05 19.23
C VAL A 63 -3.67 1.22 19.11
N ALA A 64 -3.22 2.47 19.16
CA ALA A 64 -1.81 2.84 19.08
C ALA A 64 -1.45 3.90 20.12
N LYS A 65 -0.17 3.93 20.54
CA LYS A 65 0.40 5.10 21.22
C LYS A 65 0.73 6.16 20.16
N GLY A 66 0.54 7.44 20.50
CA GLY A 66 1.11 8.49 19.66
C GLY A 66 1.11 9.87 20.31
N THR A 67 1.49 10.87 19.52
CA THR A 67 1.58 12.26 19.95
C THR A 67 0.69 13.14 19.09
N ARG A 68 -0.09 14.01 19.72
CA ARG A 68 -0.93 15.01 19.05
C ARG A 68 -0.88 16.34 19.77
N SER A 69 -0.69 17.43 19.03
CA SER A 69 -0.55 18.79 19.58
C SER A 69 0.49 18.88 20.71
N GLY A 70 1.57 18.09 20.62
CA GLY A 70 2.65 18.04 21.61
C GLY A 70 2.35 17.23 22.88
N MET A 71 1.23 16.50 22.94
CA MET A 71 0.86 15.64 24.07
C MET A 71 0.85 14.17 23.64
N GLU A 72 1.39 13.28 24.49
CA GLU A 72 1.30 11.83 24.28
C GLU A 72 -0.05 11.28 24.76
N GLY A 73 -0.50 10.21 24.12
CA GLY A 73 -1.76 9.54 24.46
C GLY A 73 -2.02 8.27 23.66
N LEU A 74 -3.27 7.82 23.75
CA LEU A 74 -3.82 6.72 22.97
C LEU A 74 -4.58 7.26 21.76
N TYR A 75 -4.25 6.73 20.60
CA TYR A 75 -5.10 6.72 19.42
C TYR A 75 -5.99 5.48 19.48
N VAL A 76 -7.30 5.68 19.30
CA VAL A 76 -8.30 4.61 19.25
C VAL A 76 -9.15 4.79 18.01
N GLY A 77 -9.19 3.77 17.14
CA GLY A 77 -10.05 3.71 15.96
C GLY A 77 -11.05 2.57 16.12
N ILE A 78 -12.32 2.82 15.78
CA ILE A 78 -13.36 1.79 15.68
C ILE A 78 -14.07 1.97 14.35
N THR A 79 -14.04 0.95 13.49
CA THR A 79 -14.86 0.91 12.27
C THR A 79 -16.28 0.43 12.61
N GLY A 80 -17.27 0.94 11.88
CA GLY A 80 -18.68 0.66 12.11
C GLY A 80 -19.54 1.93 12.15
N ASN A 81 -20.75 1.81 12.69
CA ASN A 81 -21.67 2.93 12.84
C ASN A 81 -22.41 2.93 14.19
N LEU A 82 -22.84 4.11 14.63
CA LEU A 82 -23.64 4.30 15.84
C LEU A 82 -24.98 4.96 15.49
N GLU A 83 -26.09 4.26 15.77
CA GLU A 83 -27.45 4.71 15.44
C GLU A 83 -27.73 6.13 15.99
N PRO A 84 -28.10 7.11 15.16
CA PRO A 84 -28.48 8.43 15.64
C PRO A 84 -29.87 8.40 16.27
N LYS A 85 -29.94 8.59 17.59
CA LYS A 85 -31.25 8.67 18.27
C LYS A 85 -31.78 10.08 18.32
N THR A 86 -33.07 10.22 18.00
CA THR A 86 -33.82 11.48 18.12
C THR A 86 -34.87 11.44 19.23
N ARG A 87 -35.20 10.25 19.76
CA ARG A 87 -36.09 9.99 20.91
C ARG A 87 -35.69 8.68 21.61
N GLY A 88 -35.86 8.59 22.93
CA GLY A 88 -35.57 7.37 23.72
C GLY A 88 -34.16 7.32 24.31
N THR A 89 -33.67 6.13 24.67
CA THR A 89 -32.28 5.91 25.10
C THR A 89 -31.38 5.77 23.88
N ALA A 90 -30.27 6.51 23.85
CA ALA A 90 -29.27 6.39 22.78
C ALA A 90 -28.41 5.15 22.98
N ASN A 91 -27.99 4.54 21.86
CA ASN A 91 -26.89 3.58 21.89
C ASN A 91 -25.57 4.35 22.09
N ALA A 92 -24.61 3.70 22.69
CA ALA A 92 -23.29 4.22 22.93
C ALA A 92 -22.24 3.17 22.60
N TYR A 93 -21.10 3.63 22.08
CA TYR A 93 -19.87 2.87 22.23
C TYR A 93 -19.34 3.11 23.63
N VAL A 94 -19.01 2.02 24.31
CA VAL A 94 -18.35 2.05 25.61
C VAL A 94 -16.98 1.43 25.44
N ILE A 95 -15.94 2.16 25.86
CA ILE A 95 -14.56 1.70 25.83
C ILE A 95 -14.06 1.64 27.28
N LEU A 96 -13.77 0.44 27.77
CA LEU A 96 -13.16 0.22 29.07
C LEU A 96 -11.64 0.13 28.90
N ILE A 97 -10.89 0.83 29.75
CA ILE A 97 -9.42 0.89 29.65
C ILE A 97 -8.80 0.66 31.02
N GLU A 98 -7.89 -0.32 31.10
CA GLU A 98 -6.97 -0.53 32.22
C GLU A 98 -5.67 0.19 31.87
N VAL A 99 -5.45 1.36 32.50
CA VAL A 99 -4.24 2.19 32.32
C VAL A 99 -3.28 2.14 33.52
N GLY A 100 -3.59 1.32 34.52
CA GLY A 100 -2.81 1.18 35.74
C GLY A 100 -3.50 0.36 36.82
N PRO A 101 -2.90 0.27 38.02
CA PRO A 101 -3.49 -0.47 39.13
C PRO A 101 -4.72 0.26 39.72
N GLY A 102 -5.55 -0.49 40.46
CA GLY A 102 -6.64 0.06 41.27
C GLY A 102 -8.04 -0.03 40.66
N GLY A 103 -8.16 -0.52 39.42
CA GLY A 103 -9.44 -0.88 38.83
C GLY A 103 -10.05 -2.14 39.45
N SER A 104 -11.23 -2.51 38.97
CA SER A 104 -11.92 -3.74 39.39
C SER A 104 -12.51 -4.45 38.18
N ASN A 105 -12.46 -5.78 38.17
CA ASN A 105 -13.18 -6.61 37.21
C ASN A 105 -14.68 -6.70 37.51
N SER A 106 -15.21 -6.00 38.51
CA SER A 106 -16.65 -5.82 38.72
C SER A 106 -16.97 -4.34 38.62
N LEU A 107 -17.83 -3.98 37.67
CA LEU A 107 -18.25 -2.59 37.50
C LEU A 107 -19.16 -2.18 38.67
N THR A 108 -18.80 -1.10 39.35
CA THR A 108 -19.56 -0.54 40.49
C THR A 108 -20.20 0.84 40.28
N PRO A 109 -19.97 1.60 39.19
CA PRO A 109 -20.72 2.83 38.95
C PRO A 109 -22.22 2.56 38.93
N LYS A 110 -23.02 3.43 39.54
CA LYS A 110 -24.47 3.26 39.69
C LYS A 110 -25.23 4.55 39.44
N ASN A 111 -26.53 4.42 39.20
CA ASN A 111 -27.39 5.59 39.02
C ASN A 111 -27.35 6.51 40.25
N GLY A 112 -27.05 7.79 40.02
CA GLY A 112 -26.85 8.80 41.06
C GLY A 112 -25.39 9.12 41.36
N ASP A 113 -24.43 8.37 40.81
CA ASP A 113 -23.03 8.73 40.88
C ASP A 113 -22.73 10.00 40.06
N PRO A 114 -21.93 10.95 40.56
CA PRO A 114 -21.77 12.25 39.93
C PRO A 114 -21.15 12.16 38.52
N GLY A 115 -21.89 12.63 37.52
CA GLY A 115 -21.40 12.76 36.15
C GLY A 115 -21.26 11.44 35.39
N VAL A 116 -21.66 10.30 35.96
CA VAL A 116 -21.59 9.00 35.29
C VAL A 116 -22.77 8.85 34.31
N PRO A 117 -22.51 8.61 33.01
CA PRO A 117 -23.57 8.44 32.01
C PRO A 117 -24.33 7.12 32.22
N GLY A 118 -25.58 7.08 31.75
CA GLY A 118 -26.47 5.91 31.85
C GLY A 118 -25.89 4.62 31.26
N ALA A 119 -25.09 4.74 30.19
CA ALA A 119 -24.40 3.61 29.56
C ALA A 119 -23.30 2.98 30.42
N ILE A 120 -22.91 3.62 31.54
CA ILE A 120 -21.97 3.04 32.51
C ILE A 120 -22.67 2.71 33.82
N SER A 121 -23.53 3.60 34.32
CA SER A 121 -24.21 3.41 35.60
C SER A 121 -25.20 2.24 35.60
N ASN A 122 -25.72 1.84 34.43
CA ASN A 122 -26.59 0.67 34.28
C ASN A 122 -25.79 -0.64 34.07
N LEU A 123 -24.47 -0.58 33.95
CA LEU A 123 -23.59 -1.75 33.94
C LEU A 123 -23.15 -2.19 35.34
N ASN A 124 -23.72 -1.58 36.38
CA ASN A 124 -23.44 -1.93 37.77
C ASN A 124 -23.65 -3.44 38.02
N GLY A 125 -22.61 -4.11 38.51
CA GLY A 125 -22.60 -5.53 38.80
C GLY A 125 -22.17 -6.43 37.63
N THR A 126 -21.89 -5.88 36.44
CA THR A 126 -21.26 -6.64 35.36
C THR A 126 -19.87 -7.11 35.80
N ILE A 127 -19.59 -8.39 35.58
CA ILE A 127 -18.29 -9.02 35.86
C ILE A 127 -17.54 -9.14 34.54
N LEU A 128 -16.32 -8.63 34.52
CA LEU A 128 -15.39 -8.65 33.40
C LEU A 128 -14.44 -9.84 33.53
N ASP A 129 -13.77 -10.15 32.42
CA ASP A 129 -12.80 -11.23 32.33
C ASP A 129 -11.74 -11.20 33.43
N VAL A 130 -11.31 -12.39 33.85
CA VAL A 130 -10.23 -12.54 34.81
C VAL A 130 -8.96 -11.92 34.24
N GLY A 131 -8.39 -10.97 34.98
CA GLY A 131 -7.19 -10.25 34.55
C GLY A 131 -7.47 -8.91 33.88
N PHE A 132 -8.73 -8.52 33.68
CA PHE A 132 -9.11 -7.19 33.21
C PHE A 132 -9.81 -6.37 34.30
N ASN A 133 -9.12 -5.35 34.79
CA ASN A 133 -9.54 -4.47 35.88
C ASN A 133 -9.50 -3.02 35.38
N PRO A 134 -10.44 -2.59 34.53
CA PRO A 134 -10.41 -1.26 33.94
C PRO A 134 -10.48 -0.18 35.03
N THR A 135 -9.69 0.87 34.81
CA THR A 135 -9.56 2.02 35.70
C THR A 135 -10.41 3.19 35.23
N CYS A 136 -10.74 3.23 33.94
CA CYS A 136 -11.61 4.23 33.35
C CYS A 136 -12.48 3.65 32.24
N ALA A 137 -13.52 4.40 31.89
CA ALA A 137 -14.35 4.18 30.73
C ALA A 137 -14.47 5.47 29.91
N ILE A 138 -14.59 5.35 28.60
CA ILE A 138 -15.00 6.43 27.70
C ILE A 138 -16.30 6.01 27.04
N THR A 139 -17.29 6.90 27.02
CA THR A 139 -18.54 6.65 26.30
C THR A 139 -18.72 7.62 25.16
N PHE A 140 -19.18 7.11 24.02
CA PHE A 140 -19.54 7.90 22.85
C PHE A 140 -21.01 7.64 22.54
N ASN A 141 -21.88 8.64 22.71
CA ASN A 141 -23.30 8.50 22.40
C ASN A 141 -23.71 9.44 21.27
N ASN A 142 -24.37 8.89 20.24
CA ASN A 142 -24.87 9.68 19.10
C ASN A 142 -26.30 10.15 19.36
N TRP A 143 -26.45 11.43 19.72
CA TRP A 143 -27.74 12.07 19.92
C TRP A 143 -27.96 13.16 18.87
N ALA A 144 -28.99 12.99 18.04
CA ALA A 144 -29.34 13.92 16.96
C ALA A 144 -28.13 14.28 16.06
N ASN A 145 -27.39 13.27 15.58
CA ASN A 145 -26.19 13.41 14.75
C ASN A 145 -25.04 14.18 15.40
N THR A 146 -25.01 14.20 16.73
CA THR A 146 -23.92 14.75 17.52
C THR A 146 -23.41 13.66 18.44
N VAL A 147 -22.12 13.36 18.37
CA VAL A 147 -21.48 12.41 19.28
C VAL A 147 -21.01 13.17 20.50
N TYR A 148 -21.49 12.76 21.67
CA TYR A 148 -21.09 13.27 22.97
C TYR A 148 -20.11 12.28 23.60
N VAL A 149 -19.10 12.80 24.27
CA VAL A 149 -18.02 12.03 24.87
C VAL A 149 -17.95 12.29 26.37
N ASP A 150 -18.01 11.23 27.15
CA ASP A 150 -17.82 11.28 28.60
C ASP A 150 -16.65 10.39 29.02
N TYR A 151 -15.84 10.87 29.95
CA TYR A 151 -14.86 10.08 30.70
C TYR A 151 -15.45 9.66 32.03
N VAL A 152 -15.27 8.41 32.43
CA VAL A 152 -15.64 7.91 33.75
C VAL A 152 -14.41 7.33 34.42
N ASN A 153 -14.10 7.83 35.61
CA ASN A 153 -13.14 7.23 36.50
C ASN A 153 -13.81 6.10 37.29
N LEU A 154 -13.50 4.84 36.96
CA LEU A 154 -14.13 3.65 37.55
C LEU A 154 -13.62 3.33 38.96
N ILE A 155 -12.53 3.97 39.40
CA ILE A 155 -12.00 3.82 40.76
C ILE A 155 -12.82 4.68 41.73
N THR A 156 -13.19 5.89 41.30
CA THR A 156 -13.91 6.87 42.13
C THR A 156 -15.42 6.91 41.84
N ASN A 157 -15.87 6.21 40.80
CA ASN A 157 -17.23 6.27 40.26
C ASN A 157 -17.68 7.72 40.03
N SER A 158 -16.88 8.47 39.28
CA SER A 158 -17.19 9.84 38.88
C SER A 158 -16.98 10.03 37.39
N GLY A 159 -17.80 10.87 36.76
CA GLY A 159 -17.70 11.14 35.32
C GLY A 159 -17.54 12.63 35.01
N VAL A 160 -16.95 12.88 33.84
CA VAL A 160 -16.66 14.20 33.30
C VAL A 160 -17.02 14.21 31.82
N TYR A 161 -17.84 15.18 31.42
CA TYR A 161 -18.17 15.42 30.02
C TYR A 161 -16.98 16.06 29.30
N LEU A 162 -16.37 15.34 28.36
CA LEU A 162 -15.18 15.79 27.62
C LEU A 162 -15.54 16.72 26.46
N GLY A 163 -16.71 16.53 25.84
CA GLY A 163 -17.14 17.37 24.72
C GLY A 163 -18.04 16.65 23.73
N SER A 164 -18.26 17.29 22.58
CA SER A 164 -19.03 16.71 21.48
C SER A 164 -18.53 17.15 20.12
N GLN A 165 -18.77 16.32 19.11
CA GLN A 165 -18.54 16.64 17.70
C GLN A 165 -19.76 16.30 16.85
N GLN A 166 -19.95 17.03 15.75
CA GLN A 166 -20.96 16.68 14.76
C GLN A 166 -20.50 15.41 14.02
N VAL A 167 -21.46 14.53 13.75
CA VAL A 167 -21.21 13.36 12.91
C VAL A 167 -20.95 13.82 11.48
N ASN A 168 -19.99 13.19 10.80
CA ASN A 168 -19.59 13.44 9.41
C ASN A 168 -19.06 14.87 9.14
N SER A 169 -18.62 15.61 10.16
CA SER A 169 -18.06 16.96 10.00
C SER A 169 -16.53 17.01 9.89
N GLY A 170 -15.87 15.84 9.83
CA GLY A 170 -14.41 15.71 10.00
C GLY A 170 -14.02 15.71 11.48
N GLN A 171 -12.84 16.26 11.79
CA GLN A 171 -12.28 16.30 13.14
C GLN A 171 -12.60 17.55 13.95
N GLY A 172 -12.64 17.39 15.27
CA GLY A 172 -12.60 18.50 16.20
C GLY A 172 -12.00 18.16 17.56
N GLN A 173 -11.38 19.15 18.20
CA GLN A 173 -10.95 19.06 19.58
C GLN A 173 -12.16 19.06 20.52
N LEU A 174 -12.16 18.18 21.51
CA LEU A 174 -13.20 18.10 22.53
C LEU A 174 -13.10 19.31 23.47
N GLN A 175 -14.23 19.97 23.75
CA GLN A 175 -14.27 21.31 24.34
C GLN A 175 -13.74 21.36 25.78
N ASN A 176 -13.89 20.28 26.54
CA ASN A 176 -13.50 20.17 27.93
C ASN A 176 -12.35 19.19 28.15
N ALA A 177 -11.82 18.57 27.09
CA ALA A 177 -10.60 17.78 27.16
C ALA A 177 -9.39 18.70 27.09
N LEU A 178 -8.29 18.33 27.75
CA LEU A 178 -7.03 19.07 27.66
C LEU A 178 -6.46 18.95 26.25
N ALA A 179 -6.51 17.73 25.70
CA ALA A 179 -5.91 17.39 24.42
C ALA A 179 -6.81 16.55 23.53
N GLY A 180 -7.97 16.09 24.02
CA GLY A 180 -8.77 15.08 23.34
C GLY A 180 -9.27 15.53 21.97
N TRP A 181 -9.18 14.65 20.97
CA TRP A 181 -9.75 14.85 19.64
C TRP A 181 -10.71 13.72 19.31
N LEU A 182 -11.73 14.06 18.52
CA LEU A 182 -12.71 13.12 18.00
C LEU A 182 -12.99 13.44 16.52
N ALA A 183 -13.07 12.39 15.71
CA ALA A 183 -13.77 12.38 14.43
C ALA A 183 -14.73 11.19 14.42
N PHE A 184 -15.90 11.36 13.81
CA PHE A 184 -16.85 10.25 13.64
C PHE A 184 -17.49 10.37 12.27
N ASN A 185 -17.15 9.45 11.37
CA ASN A 185 -17.85 9.27 10.11
C ASN A 185 -18.80 8.07 10.19
N ASN A 186 -20.09 8.35 10.32
CA ASN A 186 -21.15 7.37 10.51
C ASN A 186 -21.76 6.92 9.18
N THR A 187 -20.95 6.80 8.13
CA THR A 187 -21.37 6.40 6.78
C THR A 187 -21.09 4.94 6.48
N ASN A 188 -20.74 4.13 7.49
CA ASN A 188 -20.45 2.72 7.29
C ASN A 188 -21.70 1.98 6.79
N THR A 189 -21.54 1.24 5.68
CA THR A 189 -22.60 0.45 5.04
C THR A 189 -22.13 -0.96 4.65
N VAL A 190 -21.00 -1.40 5.20
CA VAL A 190 -20.35 -2.69 4.94
C VAL A 190 -19.71 -3.14 6.25
N GLY A 191 -19.63 -4.43 6.50
CA GLY A 191 -19.18 -4.93 7.79
C GLY A 191 -19.91 -6.20 8.18
N VAL A 192 -19.90 -6.48 9.48
CA VAL A 192 -20.60 -7.61 10.06
C VAL A 192 -22.10 -7.34 10.16
N ILE A 193 -22.83 -7.89 9.20
CA ILE A 193 -24.29 -7.87 9.22
C ILE A 193 -24.89 -8.83 10.26
N GLY A 194 -26.17 -8.64 10.61
CA GLY A 194 -26.94 -9.52 11.49
C GLY A 194 -27.27 -10.92 10.95
N GLU A 195 -26.52 -11.45 9.97
CA GLU A 195 -26.77 -12.77 9.40
C GLU A 195 -26.14 -13.88 10.26
N ASN A 196 -26.97 -14.62 10.97
CA ASN A 196 -26.53 -15.67 11.89
C ASN A 196 -26.07 -16.99 11.22
N THR A 197 -26.06 -17.05 9.89
CA THR A 197 -25.56 -18.21 9.12
C THR A 197 -24.05 -18.14 8.88
N LYS A 198 -23.44 -16.96 9.05
CA LYS A 198 -22.02 -16.71 8.83
C LYS A 198 -21.18 -17.27 9.97
N THR A 199 -20.04 -17.88 9.63
CA THR A 199 -19.08 -18.36 10.63
C THR A 199 -18.33 -17.17 11.25
N PRO A 200 -17.71 -17.35 12.43
CA PRO A 200 -16.85 -16.32 13.03
C PRO A 200 -15.78 -15.80 12.07
N GLU A 201 -15.21 -16.66 11.24
CA GLU A 201 -14.18 -16.33 10.25
C GLU A 201 -14.75 -15.47 9.11
N GLN A 202 -15.94 -15.81 8.60
CA GLN A 202 -16.59 -14.98 7.59
C GLN A 202 -16.95 -13.60 8.14
N ASN A 203 -17.42 -13.52 9.39
CA ASN A 203 -17.67 -12.24 10.04
C ASN A 203 -16.37 -11.43 10.20
N ALA A 204 -15.24 -12.06 10.51
CA ALA A 204 -13.95 -11.36 10.57
C ALA A 204 -13.54 -10.78 9.21
N ILE A 205 -13.81 -11.51 8.11
CA ILE A 205 -13.58 -11.03 6.73
C ILE A 205 -14.48 -9.85 6.42
N ASP A 206 -15.77 -9.95 6.76
CA ASP A 206 -16.73 -8.89 6.51
C ASP A 206 -16.39 -7.63 7.32
N ALA A 207 -16.00 -7.79 8.59
CA ALA A 207 -15.53 -6.70 9.45
C ALA A 207 -14.36 -5.93 8.81
N ALA A 208 -13.45 -6.63 8.12
CA ALA A 208 -12.30 -6.01 7.46
C ALA A 208 -12.68 -5.13 6.25
N THR A 209 -13.94 -5.20 5.77
CA THR A 209 -14.42 -4.33 4.70
C THR A 209 -14.84 -2.95 5.19
N ALA A 210 -15.08 -2.78 6.50
CA ALA A 210 -15.50 -1.53 7.11
C ALA A 210 -14.33 -0.53 7.18
N GLY A 211 -14.44 0.58 6.46
CA GLY A 211 -13.39 1.62 6.40
C GLY A 211 -13.70 2.90 7.16
N THR A 212 -14.93 3.09 7.63
CA THR A 212 -15.37 4.34 8.29
C THR A 212 -15.88 4.09 9.70
N GLY A 213 -15.78 5.08 10.58
CA GLY A 213 -16.30 4.98 11.94
C GLY A 213 -15.80 6.10 12.86
N MET A 214 -15.43 5.72 14.09
CA MET A 214 -14.96 6.61 15.15
C MET A 214 -13.44 6.62 15.26
N GLU A 215 -12.84 7.79 15.35
CA GLU A 215 -11.43 7.98 15.70
C GLU A 215 -11.30 8.94 16.89
N ALA A 216 -10.57 8.53 17.91
CA ALA A 216 -10.36 9.32 19.12
C ALA A 216 -8.86 9.38 19.49
N PHE A 217 -8.40 10.56 19.88
CA PHE A 217 -7.12 10.73 20.58
C PHE A 217 -7.42 11.11 22.03
N LEU A 218 -6.87 10.35 22.96
CA LEU A 218 -7.05 10.54 24.40
C LEU A 218 -5.67 10.71 25.03
N SER A 219 -5.34 11.92 25.50
CA SER A 219 -4.04 12.11 26.16
C SER A 219 -3.94 11.32 27.45
N TRP A 220 -2.72 11.03 27.90
CA TRP A 220 -2.51 10.42 29.22
C TRP A 220 -3.20 11.21 30.32
N THR A 221 -3.13 12.54 30.25
CA THR A 221 -3.78 13.41 31.24
C THR A 221 -5.31 13.31 31.17
N ASP A 222 -5.90 13.24 29.98
CA ASP A 222 -7.36 13.03 29.83
C ASP A 222 -7.80 11.66 30.39
N LEU A 223 -6.92 10.66 30.38
CA LEU A 223 -7.17 9.34 30.96
C LEU A 223 -6.92 9.27 32.48
N GLY A 224 -6.44 10.37 33.09
CA GLY A 224 -6.05 10.40 34.51
C GLY A 224 -4.70 9.74 34.80
N VAL A 225 -3.85 9.59 33.79
CA VAL A 225 -2.49 9.05 33.87
C VAL A 225 -1.48 10.19 33.94
N ASP A 226 -0.44 10.02 34.76
CA ASP A 226 0.70 10.94 34.78
C ASP A 226 1.46 10.87 33.44
N PRO A 227 1.50 11.94 32.62
CA PRO A 227 2.14 11.93 31.31
C PRO A 227 3.66 11.70 31.40
N TRP A 228 4.28 11.88 32.57
CA TRP A 228 5.72 11.64 32.78
C TRP A 228 6.04 10.19 33.15
N SER A 229 5.01 9.38 33.40
CA SER A 229 5.13 7.96 33.72
C SER A 229 3.99 7.17 33.05
N PRO A 230 3.89 7.20 31.70
CA PRO A 230 2.86 6.45 31.01
C PRO A 230 3.03 4.95 31.22
N PRO A 231 1.93 4.16 31.19
CA PRO A 231 2.01 2.72 31.37
C PRO A 231 2.76 2.07 30.20
N ALA A 232 3.47 0.98 30.47
CA ALA A 232 4.15 0.18 29.44
C ALA A 232 3.16 -0.61 28.57
N SER A 233 1.95 -0.86 29.05
CA SER A 233 0.86 -1.47 28.29
C SER A 233 -0.49 -1.01 28.82
N VAL A 234 -1.53 -1.12 27.99
CA VAL A 234 -2.92 -0.94 28.40
C VAL A 234 -3.73 -2.17 28.02
N LYS A 235 -4.82 -2.44 28.75
CA LYS A 235 -5.83 -3.38 28.30
C LYS A 235 -7.09 -2.63 27.93
N ILE A 236 -7.75 -3.05 26.87
CA ILE A 236 -8.87 -2.32 26.31
C ILE A 236 -9.96 -3.27 25.79
N MET A 237 -11.20 -2.88 26.04
CA MET A 237 -12.40 -3.53 25.55
C MET A 237 -13.33 -2.46 25.01
N ALA A 238 -13.91 -2.68 23.83
CA ALA A 238 -15.00 -1.86 23.31
C ALA A 238 -16.27 -2.70 23.17
N PHE A 239 -17.44 -2.12 23.42
CA PHE A 239 -18.73 -2.76 23.19
C PHE A 239 -19.83 -1.73 22.91
N VAL A 240 -20.92 -2.21 22.31
CA VAL A 240 -22.15 -1.42 22.16
C VAL A 240 -23.07 -1.66 23.35
N ASP A 241 -23.54 -0.59 23.97
CA ASP A 241 -24.59 -0.61 24.99
C ASP A 241 -25.66 0.44 24.67
N SER A 242 -26.83 0.32 25.25
CA SER A 242 -27.82 1.40 25.29
C SER A 242 -27.70 2.18 26.61
N ALA A 243 -28.15 3.43 26.63
CA ALA A 243 -28.24 4.19 27.88
C ALA A 243 -29.20 3.57 28.93
N SER A 244 -29.93 2.50 28.59
CA SER A 244 -30.72 1.66 29.50
C SER A 244 -29.95 0.47 30.09
N GLY A 245 -28.68 0.29 29.72
CA GLY A 245 -27.85 -0.85 30.12
C GLY A 245 -28.11 -2.12 29.31
N TYR A 246 -28.79 -2.08 28.16
CA TYR A 246 -28.88 -3.26 27.28
C TYR A 246 -27.56 -3.49 26.54
N LEU A 247 -26.77 -4.46 26.99
CA LEU A 247 -25.50 -4.85 26.36
C LEU A 247 -25.74 -5.65 25.08
N SER A 248 -25.12 -5.19 24.01
CA SER A 248 -25.04 -5.91 22.74
C SER A 248 -24.12 -7.12 22.83
N ASN A 249 -24.25 -8.05 21.88
CA ASN A 249 -23.25 -9.09 21.63
C ASN A 249 -22.01 -8.58 20.87
N GLN A 250 -22.02 -7.30 20.49
CA GLN A 250 -20.94 -6.66 19.77
C GLN A 250 -19.88 -6.18 20.76
N THR A 251 -18.85 -6.99 20.95
CA THR A 251 -17.64 -6.65 21.70
C THR A 251 -16.42 -6.70 20.80
N LEU A 252 -15.40 -5.93 21.14
CA LEU A 252 -14.08 -5.95 20.53
C LEU A 252 -13.04 -5.98 21.66
N PRO A 253 -12.31 -7.10 21.85
CA PRO A 253 -12.41 -8.34 21.07
C PRO A 253 -13.74 -9.10 21.19
N GLY A 254 -14.06 -9.91 20.16
CA GLY A 254 -15.33 -10.62 20.05
C GLY A 254 -15.49 -11.82 20.99
N MET A 255 -16.74 -12.24 21.22
CA MET A 255 -17.14 -13.23 22.23
C MET A 255 -17.07 -14.69 21.77
N GLY A 256 -16.11 -15.04 20.90
CA GLY A 256 -15.97 -16.42 20.40
C GLY A 256 -17.08 -16.91 19.45
N GLY A 257 -17.91 -16.00 18.90
CA GLY A 257 -18.94 -16.31 17.90
C GLY A 257 -20.26 -16.86 18.45
N GLY A 258 -21.36 -16.67 17.71
CA GLY A 258 -22.64 -17.38 17.94
C GLY A 258 -23.49 -16.94 19.14
N TYR A 259 -23.16 -15.83 19.80
CA TYR A 259 -23.96 -15.29 20.92
C TYR A 259 -25.04 -14.32 20.45
N ASP A 260 -26.21 -14.41 21.06
CA ASP A 260 -27.22 -13.34 21.04
C ASP A 260 -26.83 -12.18 21.96
N ASN A 261 -27.54 -11.05 21.86
CA ASN A 261 -27.37 -9.92 22.75
C ASN A 261 -27.44 -10.33 24.23
N LEU A 262 -26.56 -9.74 25.05
CA LEU A 262 -26.38 -10.12 26.45
C LEU A 262 -27.50 -9.62 27.37
N GLY A 263 -28.33 -8.67 26.90
CA GLY A 263 -29.51 -8.19 27.61
C GLY A 263 -29.22 -7.05 28.58
N PHE A 264 -30.16 -6.77 29.51
CA PHE A 264 -30.04 -5.65 30.45
C PHE A 264 -29.02 -5.93 31.57
N GLY A 265 -28.00 -5.07 31.67
CA GLY A 265 -27.10 -4.89 32.80
C GLY A 265 -27.88 -4.51 34.06
N GLY A 266 -27.47 -5.11 35.18
CA GLY A 266 -28.19 -5.07 36.46
C GLY A 266 -28.59 -6.45 36.99
N THR A 267 -28.54 -7.49 36.16
CA THR A 267 -28.58 -8.90 36.59
C THR A 267 -27.55 -9.73 35.82
N SER A 268 -26.31 -9.73 36.34
CA SER A 268 -25.24 -10.72 36.12
C SER A 268 -24.84 -11.05 34.67
N VAL A 269 -24.46 -10.05 33.87
CA VAL A 269 -23.54 -10.36 32.75
C VAL A 269 -22.18 -10.67 33.37
N ASP A 270 -21.69 -11.88 33.11
CA ASP A 270 -20.41 -12.36 33.61
C ASP A 270 -19.54 -12.82 32.44
N PHE A 271 -18.71 -11.90 31.94
CA PHE A 271 -17.79 -12.17 30.83
C PHE A 271 -16.81 -13.29 31.13
N SER A 272 -16.47 -13.54 32.41
CA SER A 272 -15.60 -14.66 32.78
C SER A 272 -16.20 -16.04 32.46
N THR A 273 -17.49 -16.10 32.15
CA THR A 273 -18.21 -17.31 31.71
C THR A 273 -18.45 -17.36 30.20
N ILE A 274 -18.11 -16.29 29.48
CA ILE A 274 -18.30 -16.16 28.03
C ILE A 274 -16.96 -16.50 27.34
N PRO A 275 -16.94 -17.43 26.38
CA PRO A 275 -15.77 -17.74 25.56
C PRO A 275 -15.22 -16.53 24.79
N GLY A 276 -13.93 -16.59 24.48
CA GLY A 276 -13.18 -15.48 23.92
C GLY A 276 -12.34 -14.78 24.99
N ASN A 277 -11.49 -13.86 24.55
CA ASN A 277 -10.74 -12.98 25.44
C ASN A 277 -11.30 -11.58 25.23
N GLN A 278 -12.14 -11.09 26.13
CA GLN A 278 -12.91 -9.87 25.86
C GLN A 278 -12.13 -8.58 26.16
N PHE A 279 -10.81 -8.65 26.24
CA PHE A 279 -9.93 -7.48 26.21
C PHE A 279 -8.68 -7.73 25.34
N ALA A 280 -8.22 -6.70 24.65
CA ALA A 280 -6.93 -6.69 23.98
C ALA A 280 -5.86 -6.10 24.91
N THR A 281 -4.69 -6.72 24.97
CA THR A 281 -3.50 -6.10 25.59
C THR A 281 -2.72 -5.35 24.51
N VAL A 282 -2.47 -4.07 24.76
CA VAL A 282 -1.73 -3.18 23.86
C VAL A 282 -0.43 -2.83 24.53
N ASP A 283 0.68 -3.31 23.96
CA ASP A 283 2.00 -2.86 24.35
C ASP A 283 2.21 -1.40 23.89
N LEU A 284 2.61 -0.54 24.82
CA LEU A 284 2.88 0.88 24.61
C LEU A 284 4.38 1.20 24.78
N SER A 285 5.18 0.21 25.18
CA SER A 285 6.63 0.29 25.23
C SER A 285 7.26 0.17 23.84
N THR A 286 6.48 -0.36 22.88
CA THR A 286 6.78 -0.32 21.46
C THR A 286 6.65 1.11 20.96
N SER A 287 7.76 1.85 21.01
CA SER A 287 8.10 2.63 19.81
C SER A 287 8.01 1.66 18.63
N ILE A 288 7.44 2.09 17.50
CA ILE A 288 7.54 1.42 16.19
C ILE A 288 8.81 0.57 16.19
N ALA A 289 8.65 -0.76 16.06
CA ALA A 289 9.72 -1.73 16.24
C ALA A 289 11.01 -1.17 15.65
N GLY A 290 12.12 -1.28 16.39
CA GLY A 290 13.42 -1.08 15.77
C GLY A 290 13.48 -1.91 14.49
N THR A 291 14.28 -1.49 13.50
CA THR A 291 14.45 -2.23 12.24
C THR A 291 14.42 -3.73 12.50
N PRO A 292 13.44 -4.47 11.93
CA PRO A 292 13.30 -5.91 12.17
C PRO A 292 14.66 -6.59 12.02
N THR A 293 14.96 -7.54 12.90
CA THR A 293 16.13 -8.38 12.66
C THR A 293 15.83 -9.20 11.41
N VAL A 294 16.83 -9.42 10.56
CA VAL A 294 16.65 -10.30 9.40
C VAL A 294 17.35 -11.61 9.72
N ASP A 295 16.65 -12.49 10.44
CA ASP A 295 17.17 -13.79 10.88
C ASP A 295 16.22 -14.98 10.59
N GLY A 296 14.97 -14.69 10.21
CA GLY A 296 13.92 -15.64 9.84
C GLY A 296 13.06 -16.09 11.03
N ALA A 297 13.37 -15.67 12.26
CA ALA A 297 12.75 -16.14 13.49
C ALA A 297 11.93 -15.04 14.18
N ALA A 298 11.03 -15.45 15.08
CA ALA A 298 10.20 -14.55 15.88
C ALA A 298 9.45 -13.47 15.08
N ILE A 299 9.12 -13.75 13.82
CA ILE A 299 8.58 -12.77 12.84
C ILE A 299 7.40 -11.96 13.40
N PRO A 300 6.37 -12.55 14.05
CA PRO A 300 5.26 -11.75 14.59
C PRO A 300 5.68 -10.75 15.68
N THR A 301 6.78 -11.03 16.39
CA THR A 301 7.34 -10.13 17.41
C THR A 301 8.20 -9.05 16.77
N ASP A 302 9.05 -9.40 15.80
CA ASP A 302 9.92 -8.47 15.08
C ASP A 302 9.10 -7.46 14.26
N PHE A 303 7.95 -7.90 13.75
CA PHE A 303 6.98 -7.09 13.02
C PHE A 303 5.74 -6.77 13.86
N ALA A 304 5.87 -6.65 15.18
CA ALA A 304 4.73 -6.40 16.06
C ALA A 304 3.92 -5.18 15.61
N GLY A 305 2.66 -5.44 15.25
CA GLY A 305 1.79 -4.42 14.69
C GLY A 305 2.08 -4.09 13.23
N TYR A 306 2.50 -5.05 12.41
CA TYR A 306 2.68 -4.87 10.96
C TYR A 306 2.10 -6.03 10.16
N LEU A 307 1.10 -6.76 10.70
CA LEU A 307 0.40 -7.82 9.98
C LEU A 307 -0.39 -7.23 8.81
N VAL A 308 -0.20 -7.79 7.62
CA VAL A 308 -0.80 -7.34 6.36
C VAL A 308 -1.75 -8.39 5.77
N ALA A 309 -1.40 -9.67 5.84
CA ALA A 309 -2.25 -10.76 5.37
C ALA A 309 -2.10 -12.01 6.23
N THR A 310 -3.15 -12.82 6.29
CA THR A 310 -3.16 -14.15 6.89
C THR A 310 -3.76 -15.12 5.88
N GLN A 311 -3.16 -16.30 5.76
CA GLN A 311 -3.68 -17.39 4.96
C GLN A 311 -4.97 -17.90 5.59
N ASP A 312 -6.03 -17.99 4.80
CA ASP A 312 -7.32 -18.53 5.24
C ASP A 312 -7.70 -19.83 4.51
N ASN A 313 -6.87 -20.28 3.57
CA ASN A 313 -7.09 -21.49 2.82
C ASN A 313 -6.09 -22.59 3.24
N TYR A 314 -6.60 -23.80 3.46
CA TYR A 314 -5.76 -24.95 3.78
C TYR A 314 -4.87 -25.30 2.57
N THR A 315 -3.74 -25.93 2.83
CA THR A 315 -2.82 -26.35 1.76
C THR A 315 -3.00 -27.81 1.38
N GLN A 316 -2.63 -28.20 0.17
CA GLN A 316 -2.44 -29.62 -0.18
C GLN A 316 -0.96 -30.04 -0.16
N PHE A 317 -0.04 -29.09 0.07
CA PHE A 317 1.39 -29.35 0.24
C PHE A 317 1.75 -29.77 1.68
N GLY A 318 0.91 -29.40 2.65
CA GLY A 318 0.94 -29.84 4.06
C GLY A 318 1.91 -29.06 4.96
N ASP A 319 1.66 -29.11 6.28
CA ASP A 319 2.61 -28.73 7.33
C ASP A 319 3.88 -29.59 7.23
N ARG A 320 5.01 -29.09 7.76
CA ARG A 320 6.25 -29.87 7.93
C ARG A 320 6.05 -31.07 8.87
N SER A 321 5.53 -32.19 8.36
CA SER A 321 5.48 -33.48 9.06
C SER A 321 6.57 -34.41 8.51
N GLY A 322 7.78 -34.35 9.08
CA GLY A 322 8.89 -35.23 8.71
C GLY A 322 9.76 -34.74 7.55
N ASP A 323 10.12 -33.45 7.56
CA ASP A 323 10.98 -32.75 6.58
C ASP A 323 10.36 -32.44 5.20
N GLU A 324 9.07 -32.68 5.03
CA GLU A 324 8.35 -32.46 3.76
C GLU A 324 7.16 -31.51 3.99
N GLY A 325 6.98 -30.52 3.11
CA GLY A 325 5.89 -29.53 3.15
C GLY A 325 6.34 -28.10 2.83
N SER A 326 5.54 -27.39 2.04
CA SER A 326 5.68 -25.95 1.79
C SER A 326 4.35 -25.28 2.16
N GLU A 327 4.42 -24.19 2.91
CA GLU A 327 3.24 -23.48 3.38
C GLU A 327 3.48 -21.97 3.48
N LEU A 328 2.41 -21.19 3.40
CA LEU A 328 2.38 -19.76 3.69
C LEU A 328 1.36 -19.51 4.79
N ASP A 329 1.75 -18.78 5.84
CA ASP A 329 0.90 -18.51 6.99
C ASP A 329 0.49 -17.04 7.08
N GLN A 330 1.43 -16.13 7.33
CA GLN A 330 1.14 -14.70 7.48
C GLN A 330 2.19 -13.85 6.78
N LEU A 331 1.76 -12.70 6.28
CA LEU A 331 2.60 -11.66 5.72
C LEU A 331 2.55 -10.44 6.63
N PHE A 332 3.72 -9.96 7.00
CA PHE A 332 3.97 -8.73 7.71
C PHE A 332 4.78 -7.79 6.83
N ALA A 333 4.53 -6.50 6.91
CA ALA A 333 5.32 -5.51 6.19
C ALA A 333 5.41 -4.19 6.93
N THR A 334 6.61 -3.66 7.01
CA THR A 334 6.87 -2.28 7.43
C THR A 334 7.84 -1.63 6.46
N GLN A 335 8.04 -0.34 6.59
CA GLN A 335 8.95 0.41 5.73
C GLN A 335 10.04 1.10 6.53
N THR A 336 11.17 1.28 5.87
CA THR A 336 12.27 2.10 6.35
C THR A 336 12.52 3.24 5.36
N PRO A 337 13.34 4.24 5.73
CA PRO A 337 13.75 5.27 4.79
C PRO A 337 14.47 4.73 3.53
N THR A 338 15.04 3.52 3.60
CA THR A 338 15.87 2.93 2.54
C THR A 338 15.18 1.80 1.78
N GLY A 339 14.11 1.22 2.30
CA GLY A 339 13.44 0.09 1.67
C GLY A 339 12.19 -0.36 2.39
N ILE A 340 11.81 -1.60 2.12
CA ILE A 340 10.70 -2.30 2.74
C ILE A 340 11.23 -3.52 3.49
N ASP A 341 10.70 -3.74 4.68
CA ASP A 341 10.95 -4.94 5.47
C ASP A 341 9.71 -5.83 5.40
N LEU A 342 9.90 -7.11 5.11
CA LEU A 342 8.84 -8.11 5.04
C LEU A 342 9.16 -9.25 5.99
N GLY A 343 8.14 -9.71 6.70
CA GLY A 343 8.16 -10.96 7.44
C GLY A 343 7.11 -11.90 6.85
N ILE A 344 7.48 -13.11 6.47
CA ILE A 344 6.58 -14.11 5.92
C ILE A 344 6.74 -15.37 6.76
N THR A 345 5.71 -15.72 7.53
CA THR A 345 5.72 -16.97 8.30
C THR A 345 5.32 -18.15 7.43
N GLY A 346 5.94 -19.30 7.69
CA GLY A 346 5.67 -20.57 7.01
C GLY A 346 6.94 -21.36 6.73
N ASN A 347 6.80 -22.37 5.87
CA ASN A 347 7.87 -23.29 5.48
C ASN A 347 8.01 -23.39 3.97
N LEU A 348 9.21 -23.77 3.52
CA LEU A 348 9.48 -24.07 2.12
C LEU A 348 10.28 -25.38 2.01
N GLU A 349 9.75 -26.35 1.28
CA GLU A 349 10.40 -27.66 1.17
C GLU A 349 11.76 -27.56 0.47
N ASN A 350 12.68 -28.47 0.81
CA ASN A 350 14.03 -28.53 0.24
C ASN A 350 14.09 -29.13 -1.19
N GLY A 351 12.98 -29.08 -1.92
CA GLY A 351 12.78 -29.69 -3.24
C GLY A 351 12.85 -28.71 -4.42
N GLY A 352 13.09 -27.42 -4.14
CA GLY A 352 13.11 -26.37 -5.16
C GLY A 352 11.74 -25.76 -5.49
N ASN A 353 10.77 -25.89 -4.58
CA ASN A 353 9.59 -25.02 -4.61
C ASN A 353 9.98 -23.56 -4.37
N PHE A 354 9.15 -22.64 -4.84
CA PHE A 354 9.41 -21.21 -4.79
C PHE A 354 8.35 -20.48 -3.95
N TRP A 355 8.82 -19.54 -3.13
CA TRP A 355 8.03 -18.37 -2.76
C TRP A 355 8.33 -17.24 -3.73
N LEU A 356 7.30 -16.79 -4.44
CA LEU A 356 7.37 -15.66 -5.37
C LEU A 356 6.64 -14.48 -4.76
N THR A 357 7.38 -13.41 -4.43
CA THR A 357 6.78 -12.17 -3.94
C THR A 357 6.74 -11.15 -5.06
N PHE A 358 5.55 -10.97 -5.64
CA PHE A 358 5.28 -9.96 -6.65
C PHE A 358 5.05 -8.61 -5.98
N PHE A 359 5.64 -7.56 -6.55
CA PHE A 359 5.46 -6.19 -6.11
C PHE A 359 4.97 -5.32 -7.25
N GLU A 360 3.89 -4.58 -7.05
CA GLU A 360 3.56 -3.41 -7.84
C GLU A 360 4.13 -2.18 -7.12
N VAL A 361 5.26 -1.70 -7.63
CA VAL A 361 5.89 -0.45 -7.19
C VAL A 361 5.83 0.55 -8.33
N GLY A 362 4.93 1.53 -8.17
CA GLY A 362 4.71 2.57 -9.16
C GLY A 362 4.17 2.05 -10.51
N PRO A 363 4.18 2.90 -11.54
CA PRO A 363 3.63 2.60 -12.86
C PRO A 363 4.52 1.66 -13.68
N GLY A 364 3.93 1.13 -14.75
CA GLY A 364 4.65 0.44 -15.83
C GLY A 364 4.69 -1.08 -15.74
N GLY A 365 4.05 -1.68 -14.72
CA GLY A 365 3.89 -3.12 -14.62
C GLY A 365 2.89 -3.69 -15.61
N THR A 366 2.72 -5.01 -15.59
CA THR A 366 1.79 -5.73 -16.48
C THR A 366 0.89 -6.64 -15.67
N HIS A 367 -0.39 -6.71 -16.06
CA HIS A 367 -1.35 -7.64 -15.48
C HIS A 367 -1.28 -9.03 -16.13
N VAL A 368 -0.50 -9.21 -17.19
CA VAL A 368 -0.18 -10.52 -17.77
C VAL A 368 1.33 -10.74 -17.65
N LEU A 369 1.73 -11.85 -17.03
CA LEU A 369 3.11 -12.21 -16.82
C LEU A 369 3.75 -12.66 -18.14
N GLU A 370 4.41 -11.73 -18.81
CA GLU A 370 5.18 -11.97 -20.02
C GLU A 370 6.67 -11.87 -19.73
N ILE A 371 7.34 -13.02 -19.70
CA ILE A 371 8.75 -13.13 -19.32
C ILE A 371 9.54 -13.69 -20.50
N PRO A 372 10.52 -12.97 -21.07
CA PRO A 372 11.38 -13.50 -22.11
C PRO A 372 12.17 -14.74 -21.68
N ASP A 373 12.64 -15.53 -22.63
CA ASP A 373 13.51 -16.67 -22.32
C ASP A 373 14.81 -16.18 -21.66
N GLY A 374 15.25 -16.89 -20.61
CA GLY A 374 16.46 -16.56 -19.86
C GLY A 374 16.32 -15.46 -18.81
N ILE A 375 15.11 -14.94 -18.56
CA ILE A 375 14.84 -13.95 -17.50
C ILE A 375 14.24 -14.63 -16.27
N GLY A 376 14.86 -14.44 -15.11
CA GLY A 376 14.46 -15.05 -13.84
C GLY A 376 15.46 -16.08 -13.35
N PRO A 377 15.11 -16.87 -12.32
CA PRO A 377 15.95 -17.95 -11.82
C PRO A 377 16.23 -19.02 -12.88
N GLN A 378 17.36 -19.70 -12.76
CA GLN A 378 17.76 -20.79 -13.69
C GLN A 378 16.76 -21.96 -13.73
N SER A 379 15.92 -22.11 -12.70
CA SER A 379 14.84 -23.11 -12.65
C SER A 379 13.85 -22.99 -13.80
N GLY A 380 13.70 -21.79 -14.37
CA GLY A 380 12.67 -21.51 -15.38
C GLY A 380 11.27 -21.33 -14.77
N VAL A 381 11.16 -21.14 -13.45
CA VAL A 381 9.85 -21.02 -12.75
C VAL A 381 8.98 -19.91 -13.35
N LEU A 382 9.56 -18.75 -13.66
CA LEU A 382 8.84 -17.63 -14.27
C LEU A 382 8.42 -17.93 -15.72
N GLN A 383 9.22 -18.69 -16.48
CA GLN A 383 8.82 -19.16 -17.81
C GLN A 383 7.67 -20.16 -17.72
N GLY A 384 7.69 -21.04 -16.71
CA GLY A 384 6.58 -21.93 -16.40
C GLY A 384 5.29 -21.19 -16.10
N MET A 385 5.39 -19.95 -15.59
CA MET A 385 4.27 -19.05 -15.31
C MET A 385 3.87 -18.11 -16.45
N ARG A 386 4.55 -18.15 -17.61
CA ARG A 386 4.28 -17.22 -18.73
C ARG A 386 2.81 -17.29 -19.18
N GLY A 387 2.17 -16.13 -19.27
CA GLY A 387 0.75 -15.96 -19.60
C GLY A 387 -0.18 -15.89 -18.38
N THR A 388 0.36 -16.02 -17.16
CA THR A 388 -0.43 -15.86 -15.94
C THR A 388 -1.02 -14.45 -15.88
N THR A 389 -2.32 -14.34 -15.66
CA THR A 389 -3.04 -13.06 -15.63
C THR A 389 -3.40 -12.73 -14.19
N PHE A 390 -2.98 -11.58 -13.69
CA PHE A 390 -3.30 -11.04 -12.37
C PHE A 390 -4.65 -10.29 -12.37
N ASN A 391 -5.21 -10.06 -11.19
CA ASN A 391 -6.46 -9.32 -11.03
C ASN A 391 -6.37 -7.90 -11.61
N ASN A 392 -7.53 -7.39 -12.06
CA ASN A 392 -7.68 -5.97 -12.38
C ASN A 392 -7.32 -5.12 -11.15
N GLY A 393 -6.30 -4.29 -11.30
CA GLY A 393 -5.77 -3.46 -10.21
C GLY A 393 -4.45 -3.96 -9.62
N PHE A 394 -3.92 -5.10 -10.08
CA PHE A 394 -2.56 -5.55 -9.77
C PHE A 394 -1.74 -5.75 -11.05
N ALA A 395 -0.73 -4.91 -11.23
CA ALA A 395 0.19 -4.94 -12.36
C ALA A 395 1.62 -4.94 -11.80
N PRO A 396 2.14 -6.10 -11.36
CA PRO A 396 3.44 -6.16 -10.71
C PRO A 396 4.56 -5.64 -11.63
N THR A 397 5.47 -4.90 -11.01
CA THR A 397 6.67 -4.35 -11.64
C THR A 397 7.91 -5.17 -11.31
N HIS A 398 7.89 -5.91 -10.20
CA HIS A 398 8.99 -6.78 -9.78
C HIS A 398 8.46 -8.10 -9.22
N VAL A 399 9.34 -9.10 -9.20
CA VAL A 399 9.14 -10.33 -8.41
C VAL A 399 10.46 -10.73 -7.74
N LEU A 400 10.40 -10.95 -6.44
CA LEU A 400 11.46 -11.60 -5.66
C LEU A 400 11.18 -13.11 -5.67
N CYS A 401 12.11 -13.89 -6.18
CA CYS A 401 12.01 -15.33 -6.28
C CYS A 401 12.93 -15.95 -5.21
N MET A 402 12.36 -16.78 -4.33
CA MET A 402 13.10 -17.48 -3.30
C MET A 402 12.83 -18.98 -3.38
N ASN A 403 13.86 -19.81 -3.38
CA ASN A 403 13.71 -21.26 -3.25
C ASN A 403 14.73 -21.86 -2.29
N ILE A 404 14.37 -23.00 -1.70
CA ILE A 404 15.30 -23.82 -0.93
C ILE A 404 15.68 -25.05 -1.75
N PHE A 405 16.99 -25.25 -1.92
CA PHE A 405 17.54 -26.44 -2.56
C PHE A 405 18.86 -26.84 -1.91
N ASP A 406 18.98 -28.12 -1.56
CA ASP A 406 20.12 -28.70 -0.82
C ASP A 406 20.47 -27.93 0.47
N GLY A 407 19.46 -27.49 1.22
CA GLY A 407 19.60 -26.75 2.47
C GLY A 407 20.07 -25.30 2.29
N THR A 408 20.10 -24.81 1.06
CA THR A 408 20.51 -23.44 0.71
C THR A 408 19.31 -22.66 0.19
N LEU A 409 19.11 -21.46 0.72
CA LEU A 409 18.18 -20.46 0.19
C LEU A 409 18.83 -19.74 -0.98
N TRP A 410 18.15 -19.68 -2.12
CA TRP A 410 18.58 -18.96 -3.31
C TRP A 410 17.61 -17.81 -3.59
N VAL A 411 18.15 -16.64 -3.93
CA VAL A 411 17.36 -15.41 -4.10
C VAL A 411 17.67 -14.74 -5.42
N ASP A 412 16.63 -14.48 -6.21
CA ASP A 412 16.67 -13.68 -7.43
C ASP A 412 15.66 -12.54 -7.37
N LEU A 413 15.97 -11.42 -8.03
CA LEU A 413 15.04 -10.32 -8.23
C LEU A 413 14.87 -10.03 -9.72
N THR A 414 13.64 -10.08 -10.20
CA THR A 414 13.30 -9.78 -11.59
C THR A 414 12.52 -8.48 -11.69
N ASP A 415 12.98 -7.54 -12.53
CA ASP A 415 12.23 -6.36 -12.97
C ASP A 415 11.40 -6.75 -14.21
N LEU A 416 10.09 -6.85 -14.01
CA LEU A 416 9.11 -7.28 -14.99
C LEU A 416 8.88 -6.22 -16.08
N ARG A 417 9.14 -4.94 -15.78
CA ARG A 417 8.96 -3.83 -16.72
C ARG A 417 10.03 -3.85 -17.81
N ASN A 418 11.26 -4.13 -17.38
CA ASN A 418 12.43 -4.13 -18.25
C ASN A 418 12.74 -5.53 -18.81
N GLY A 419 12.19 -6.58 -18.18
CA GLY A 419 12.49 -7.97 -18.51
C GLY A 419 13.95 -8.29 -18.21
N THR A 420 14.40 -7.96 -17.01
CA THR A 420 15.77 -8.18 -16.52
C THR A 420 15.73 -8.88 -15.18
N SER A 421 16.67 -9.79 -14.92
CA SER A 421 16.80 -10.47 -13.62
C SER A 421 18.22 -10.34 -13.08
N ARG A 422 18.33 -10.31 -11.75
CA ARG A 422 19.59 -10.42 -11.02
C ARG A 422 19.51 -11.55 -10.01
N TYR A 423 20.55 -12.37 -9.98
CA TYR A 423 20.79 -13.28 -8.88
C TYR A 423 21.38 -12.48 -7.72
N LEU A 424 20.62 -12.33 -6.63
CA LEU A 424 21.02 -11.52 -5.48
C LEU A 424 22.03 -12.26 -4.60
N GLY A 425 21.98 -13.58 -4.57
CA GLY A 425 22.89 -14.40 -3.77
C GLY A 425 22.16 -15.56 -3.09
N HIS A 426 22.85 -16.19 -2.15
CA HIS A 426 22.33 -17.31 -1.38
C HIS A 426 22.70 -17.22 0.10
N ALA A 427 21.94 -17.93 0.94
CA ALA A 427 22.20 -18.04 2.37
C ALA A 427 21.92 -19.47 2.86
N PRO A 428 22.57 -19.93 3.94
CA PRO A 428 22.18 -21.18 4.59
C PRO A 428 20.78 -21.04 5.22
N VAL A 429 19.92 -22.04 5.02
CA VAL A 429 18.65 -22.13 5.74
C VAL A 429 18.92 -22.31 7.23
N ASN A 430 18.17 -21.62 8.08
CA ASN A 430 18.38 -21.55 9.53
C ASN A 430 19.74 -20.96 9.93
N GLY A 431 20.29 -20.07 9.10
CA GLY A 431 21.58 -19.42 9.33
C GLY A 431 21.56 -18.34 10.43
N GLY A 432 20.39 -17.78 10.73
CA GLY A 432 20.21 -16.69 11.72
C GLY A 432 20.77 -15.34 11.28
N THR A 433 21.04 -15.15 9.98
CA THR A 433 21.53 -13.90 9.41
C THR A 433 20.98 -13.70 8.01
N GLY A 434 20.64 -12.46 7.64
CA GLY A 434 20.15 -12.12 6.31
C GLY A 434 21.22 -11.85 5.24
N ASP A 435 22.51 -11.97 5.58
CA ASP A 435 23.59 -11.69 4.63
C ASP A 435 23.60 -12.72 3.48
N LEU A 436 23.49 -12.22 2.25
CA LEU A 436 23.58 -13.05 1.05
C LEU A 436 25.03 -13.18 0.58
N ALA A 437 25.47 -14.41 0.34
CA ALA A 437 26.75 -14.74 -0.25
C ALA A 437 26.66 -14.76 -1.78
N GLU A 438 27.72 -14.26 -2.42
CA GLU A 438 27.83 -14.16 -3.88
C GLU A 438 26.70 -13.29 -4.49
N GLY A 439 26.52 -13.35 -5.81
CA GLY A 439 25.47 -12.59 -6.51
C GLY A 439 25.77 -11.11 -6.80
N ASP A 440 24.83 -10.46 -7.48
CA ASP A 440 24.80 -9.03 -7.79
C ASP A 440 23.85 -8.32 -6.80
N ASN A 441 24.37 -8.00 -5.62
CA ASN A 441 23.64 -7.34 -4.54
C ASN A 441 24.28 -6.00 -4.12
N PRO A 442 24.30 -5.00 -5.02
CA PRO A 442 25.04 -3.75 -4.79
C PRO A 442 24.40 -2.85 -3.73
N ASN A 443 23.12 -3.07 -3.40
CA ASN A 443 22.35 -2.24 -2.48
C ASN A 443 22.21 -2.88 -1.10
N GLY A 444 22.73 -4.09 -0.88
CA GLY A 444 22.70 -4.75 0.41
C GLY A 444 21.31 -5.28 0.81
N VAL A 445 20.59 -5.88 -0.14
CA VAL A 445 19.39 -6.68 0.16
C VAL A 445 19.78 -7.78 1.13
N THR A 446 19.01 -7.97 2.20
CA THR A 446 19.21 -9.06 3.15
C THR A 446 17.98 -9.96 3.16
N VAL A 447 18.21 -11.28 3.14
CA VAL A 447 17.15 -12.29 3.24
C VAL A 447 17.62 -13.41 4.14
N ALA A 448 16.84 -13.70 5.18
CA ALA A 448 17.02 -14.86 6.04
C ALA A 448 15.80 -15.78 5.92
N PHE A 449 16.01 -17.07 6.13
CA PHE A 449 14.93 -18.05 6.16
C PHE A 449 15.16 -19.06 7.29
N ASP A 450 14.30 -19.04 8.30
CA ASP A 450 14.22 -20.07 9.34
C ASP A 450 13.04 -21.00 9.06
N ASN A 451 13.38 -22.18 8.53
CA ASN A 451 12.46 -23.22 8.11
C ASN A 451 12.13 -24.20 9.26
N THR A 452 12.24 -23.79 10.53
CA THR A 452 11.93 -24.62 11.72
C THR A 452 10.46 -24.57 12.13
N ASN A 453 9.59 -23.90 11.38
CA ASN A 453 8.17 -23.84 11.66
C ASN A 453 7.55 -25.25 11.61
N HIS A 454 6.65 -25.55 12.54
CA HIS A 454 5.92 -26.83 12.62
C HIS A 454 4.43 -26.63 12.98
N LEU A 455 3.97 -25.38 12.93
CA LEU A 455 2.64 -24.92 13.31
C LEU A 455 2.12 -24.05 12.17
N GLY A 456 0.82 -23.87 12.02
CA GLY A 456 0.29 -23.02 10.95
C GLY A 456 -0.81 -23.67 10.15
N VAL A 457 -0.81 -23.38 8.86
CA VAL A 457 -1.79 -23.85 7.89
C VAL A 457 -1.52 -25.30 7.47
N THR A 458 -2.41 -26.18 7.91
CA THR A 458 -2.33 -27.60 7.67
C THR A 458 -2.97 -28.04 6.35
N GLY A 459 -2.85 -29.34 6.07
CA GLY A 459 -3.54 -30.03 4.98
C GLY A 459 -5.07 -29.90 4.96
N THR A 460 -5.66 -29.49 6.09
CA THR A 460 -7.12 -29.50 6.31
C THR A 460 -7.67 -28.27 7.01
N ASP A 461 -6.81 -27.38 7.51
CA ASP A 461 -7.21 -26.26 8.36
C ASP A 461 -6.21 -25.10 8.25
N ALA A 462 -6.69 -23.88 8.06
CA ALA A 462 -5.90 -22.65 8.05
C ALA A 462 -6.03 -21.81 9.33
N GLY A 463 -6.92 -22.19 10.25
CA GLY A 463 -7.22 -21.42 11.47
C GLY A 463 -6.04 -21.22 12.42
N ALA A 464 -4.98 -22.01 12.25
CA ALA A 464 -3.76 -21.92 13.05
C ALA A 464 -2.63 -21.10 12.39
N ALA A 465 -2.85 -20.41 11.25
CA ALA A 465 -1.83 -19.61 10.58
C ALA A 465 -1.07 -18.65 11.52
N ALA A 466 -1.77 -18.02 12.46
CA ALA A 466 -1.18 -17.08 13.43
C ALA A 466 -0.24 -17.73 14.47
N THR A 467 -0.15 -19.06 14.50
CA THR A 467 0.76 -19.80 15.40
C THR A 467 2.14 -20.03 14.80
N ALA A 468 2.30 -19.82 13.49
CA ALA A 468 3.59 -19.85 12.83
C ALA A 468 4.41 -18.61 13.22
N THR A 469 5.69 -18.82 13.56
CA THR A 469 6.57 -17.74 14.07
C THR A 469 7.91 -17.63 13.35
N THR A 470 8.23 -18.56 12.46
CA THR A 470 9.45 -18.54 11.64
C THR A 470 9.09 -18.62 10.16
N GLY A 471 10.03 -18.26 9.30
CA GLY A 471 9.88 -18.26 7.85
C GLY A 471 10.91 -17.35 7.21
N ALA A 472 10.51 -16.51 6.25
CA ALA A 472 11.39 -15.56 5.58
C ALA A 472 11.31 -14.15 6.19
N GLU A 473 12.46 -13.54 6.43
CA GLU A 473 12.56 -12.09 6.68
C GLU A 473 13.41 -11.45 5.59
N ILE A 474 12.96 -10.30 5.08
CA ILE A 474 13.52 -9.67 3.89
C ILE A 474 13.64 -8.16 4.14
N HIS A 475 14.82 -7.59 3.90
CA HIS A 475 14.98 -6.16 3.66
C HIS A 475 15.26 -5.94 2.17
N LEU A 476 14.31 -5.32 1.46
CA LEU A 476 14.45 -4.99 0.04
C LEU A 476 14.53 -3.48 -0.14
N THR A 477 15.58 -3.00 -0.82
CA THR A 477 15.80 -1.55 -0.93
C THR A 477 14.87 -0.90 -1.94
N TRP A 478 14.55 0.39 -1.73
CA TRP A 478 13.84 1.18 -2.73
C TRP A 478 14.63 1.26 -4.04
N ALA A 479 15.97 1.25 -3.99
CA ALA A 479 16.79 1.28 -5.18
C ALA A 479 16.61 0.01 -6.04
N ASP A 480 16.48 -1.16 -5.42
CA ASP A 480 16.22 -2.42 -6.12
C ASP A 480 14.82 -2.49 -6.74
N LEU A 481 13.85 -1.82 -6.13
CA LEU A 481 12.47 -1.69 -6.63
C LEU A 481 12.29 -0.53 -7.64
N GLY A 482 13.38 0.13 -8.04
CA GLY A 482 13.34 1.25 -8.99
C GLY A 482 12.86 2.59 -8.40
N GLY A 483 12.81 2.69 -7.08
CA GLY A 483 12.45 3.88 -6.29
C GLY A 483 11.20 3.68 -5.43
N MET A 484 11.05 4.53 -4.42
CA MET A 484 9.79 4.66 -3.67
C MET A 484 8.67 5.15 -4.60
N SER A 485 7.43 4.79 -4.29
CA SER A 485 6.25 5.22 -5.05
C SER A 485 5.06 5.49 -4.12
N CYS A 486 3.93 5.91 -4.71
CA CYS A 486 2.72 6.35 -4.02
C CYS A 486 1.95 5.26 -3.27
N GLY A 487 2.35 4.02 -3.46
CA GLY A 487 1.81 2.85 -2.82
C GLY A 487 2.57 1.64 -3.34
N VAL A 488 2.67 0.62 -2.49
CA VAL A 488 3.19 -0.68 -2.93
C VAL A 488 2.09 -1.69 -2.69
N LYS A 489 1.81 -2.49 -3.70
CA LYS A 489 1.01 -3.68 -3.53
C LYS A 489 1.90 -4.90 -3.60
N ALA A 490 1.58 -5.93 -2.83
CA ALA A 490 2.31 -7.19 -2.88
C ALA A 490 1.37 -8.39 -2.92
N MET A 491 1.90 -9.46 -3.50
CA MET A 491 1.30 -10.79 -3.52
C MET A 491 2.43 -11.80 -3.32
N VAL A 492 2.34 -12.64 -2.29
CA VAL A 492 3.22 -13.80 -2.12
C VAL A 492 2.50 -15.02 -2.67
N LEU A 493 3.18 -15.80 -3.51
CA LEU A 493 2.68 -17.03 -4.11
C LEU A 493 3.61 -18.19 -3.82
N LEU A 494 3.04 -19.33 -3.44
CA LEU A 494 3.77 -20.60 -3.42
C LEU A 494 3.63 -21.29 -4.79
N THR A 495 4.75 -21.69 -5.38
CA THR A 495 4.76 -22.40 -6.66
C THR A 495 5.70 -23.59 -6.66
N GLY A 496 5.40 -24.57 -7.51
CA GLY A 496 6.36 -25.61 -7.89
C GLY A 496 7.51 -25.02 -8.73
N ASN A 497 8.63 -25.75 -8.80
CA ASN A 497 9.80 -25.43 -9.63
C ASN A 497 9.43 -25.10 -11.10
N ALA A 498 8.48 -25.85 -11.67
CA ALA A 498 8.02 -25.66 -13.05
C ALA A 498 6.92 -24.59 -13.23
N GLY A 499 6.65 -23.77 -12.20
CA GLY A 499 5.64 -22.71 -12.25
C GLY A 499 4.21 -23.16 -11.97
N ALA A 500 3.98 -24.39 -11.50
CA ALA A 500 2.66 -24.83 -11.05
C ALA A 500 2.25 -24.04 -9.80
N VAL A 501 1.10 -23.38 -9.81
CA VAL A 501 0.69 -22.45 -8.75
C VAL A 501 -0.11 -23.18 -7.67
N SER A 502 0.30 -23.02 -6.42
CA SER A 502 -0.43 -23.54 -5.26
C SER A 502 -1.75 -22.80 -5.04
N ASN A 503 -2.63 -23.36 -4.22
CA ASN A 503 -3.77 -22.63 -3.67
C ASN A 503 -3.40 -21.75 -2.46
N GLN A 504 -2.11 -21.52 -2.22
CA GLN A 504 -1.59 -20.64 -1.17
C GLN A 504 -1.07 -19.34 -1.76
N ALA A 505 -1.66 -18.24 -1.29
CA ALA A 505 -1.26 -16.87 -1.57
C ALA A 505 -1.38 -15.98 -0.33
N LEU A 506 -0.66 -14.86 -0.31
CA LEU A 506 -0.84 -13.77 0.66
C LEU A 506 -0.85 -12.45 -0.13
N ALA A 507 -1.99 -11.80 -0.39
CA ALA A 507 -3.37 -12.04 0.06
C ALA A 507 -3.95 -13.41 -0.35
N PRO A 508 -4.78 -14.05 0.51
CA PRO A 508 -5.29 -15.39 0.24
C PRO A 508 -6.25 -15.45 -0.95
N PHE A 509 -6.47 -16.66 -1.47
CA PHE A 509 -7.53 -16.96 -2.44
C PHE A 509 -8.88 -17.19 -1.73
N SER A 510 -9.98 -17.25 -2.48
CA SER A 510 -11.29 -17.50 -1.86
C SER A 510 -11.27 -18.86 -1.15
N LEU A 511 -11.90 -18.95 0.01
CA LEU A 511 -11.94 -20.17 0.83
C LEU A 511 -12.34 -21.40 0.00
N GLY A 512 -11.58 -22.49 0.13
CA GLY A 512 -11.86 -23.74 -0.57
C GLY A 512 -11.34 -23.78 -2.01
N THR A 513 -10.56 -22.79 -2.45
CA THR A 513 -9.84 -22.86 -3.73
C THR A 513 -8.89 -24.06 -3.72
N THR A 514 -9.06 -24.98 -4.67
CA THR A 514 -8.14 -26.11 -4.89
C THR A 514 -6.92 -25.66 -5.70
N GLY A 515 -5.80 -26.37 -5.58
CA GLY A 515 -4.56 -26.04 -6.30
C GLY A 515 -4.75 -25.86 -7.81
N PHE A 516 -4.12 -24.83 -8.37
CA PHE A 516 -4.11 -24.57 -9.81
C PHE A 516 -3.07 -25.49 -10.46
N SER A 517 -3.43 -26.76 -10.65
CA SER A 517 -2.53 -27.83 -11.11
C SER A 517 -1.84 -27.61 -12.47
N THR A 518 -2.11 -26.49 -13.15
CA THR A 518 -1.53 -26.12 -14.44
C THR A 518 -1.35 -24.60 -14.53
N SER A 519 -0.23 -24.18 -15.11
CA SER A 519 0.06 -22.79 -15.48
C SER A 519 0.03 -22.64 -17.01
N PRO A 520 -0.33 -21.46 -17.57
CA PRO A 520 -0.67 -20.20 -16.90
C PRO A 520 -2.00 -20.23 -16.14
N VAL A 521 -2.08 -19.42 -15.08
CA VAL A 521 -3.31 -19.22 -14.30
C VAL A 521 -3.93 -17.88 -14.65
N ASP A 522 -5.25 -17.82 -14.79
CA ASP A 522 -5.98 -16.56 -14.91
C ASP A 522 -6.70 -16.25 -13.59
N PHE A 523 -6.16 -15.28 -12.87
CA PHE A 523 -6.71 -14.80 -11.62
C PHE A 523 -7.84 -13.79 -11.80
N SER A 524 -7.99 -13.18 -12.98
CA SER A 524 -8.97 -12.11 -13.23
C SER A 524 -10.42 -12.52 -12.98
N GLY A 525 -10.71 -13.83 -13.00
CA GLY A 525 -12.02 -14.40 -12.67
C GLY A 525 -12.29 -14.64 -11.18
N GLN A 526 -11.34 -14.39 -10.28
CA GLN A 526 -11.49 -14.60 -8.85
C GLN A 526 -12.15 -13.37 -8.18
N SER A 527 -13.09 -13.59 -7.27
CA SER A 527 -13.94 -12.53 -6.69
C SER A 527 -13.27 -11.69 -5.60
N ILE A 528 -12.03 -11.99 -5.22
CA ILE A 528 -11.30 -11.28 -4.16
C ILE A 528 -10.00 -10.69 -4.68
N ASN A 529 -9.56 -9.58 -4.07
CA ASN A 529 -8.27 -8.96 -4.37
C ASN A 529 -7.14 -9.86 -3.89
N GLN A 530 -6.34 -10.38 -4.81
CA GLN A 530 -5.23 -11.28 -4.50
C GLN A 530 -3.91 -10.54 -4.23
N PHE A 531 -4.02 -9.29 -3.81
CA PHE A 531 -2.88 -8.47 -3.44
C PHE A 531 -3.29 -7.67 -2.21
N VAL A 532 -2.27 -7.32 -1.42
CA VAL A 532 -2.42 -6.40 -0.29
C VAL A 532 -1.75 -5.08 -0.62
N THR A 533 -2.31 -3.97 -0.14
CA THR A 533 -1.61 -2.68 -0.15
C THR A 533 -0.77 -2.59 1.11
N LEU A 534 0.53 -2.37 0.95
CA LEU A 534 1.45 -2.31 2.06
C LEU A 534 1.37 -0.93 2.74
N PRO A 535 1.40 -0.88 4.08
CA PRO A 535 1.27 0.37 4.83
C PRO A 535 2.55 1.20 4.73
N ILE A 536 2.61 2.06 3.71
CA ILE A 536 3.77 2.91 3.40
C ILE A 536 3.46 4.34 3.84
N ALA A 537 4.16 4.83 4.87
CA ALA A 537 4.14 6.24 5.21
C ALA A 537 5.00 7.04 4.23
N LEU A 538 4.35 7.81 3.37
CA LEU A 538 5.03 8.61 2.37
C LEU A 538 5.83 9.75 3.04
N PRO A 539 7.09 10.00 2.64
CA PRO A 539 7.82 11.16 3.09
C PRO A 539 7.15 12.45 2.57
N PRO A 540 7.36 13.60 3.23
CA PRO A 540 6.90 14.88 2.73
C PRO A 540 7.46 15.20 1.34
N TYR A 541 6.59 15.69 0.44
CA TYR A 541 7.00 16.12 -0.90
C TYR A 541 7.80 17.42 -0.87
N VAL A 542 8.90 17.45 -1.62
CA VAL A 542 9.78 18.63 -1.73
C VAL A 542 9.42 19.41 -2.99
N GLN A 543 9.11 20.70 -2.84
CA GLN A 543 8.89 21.55 -4.01
C GLN A 543 10.18 21.72 -4.80
N VAL A 544 10.13 21.38 -6.09
CA VAL A 544 11.29 21.40 -7.00
C VAL A 544 10.96 22.07 -8.33
N THR A 545 11.98 22.44 -9.08
CA THR A 545 11.91 22.82 -10.49
C THR A 545 11.97 21.58 -11.39
N PHE A 546 11.67 21.73 -12.68
CA PHE A 546 11.83 20.65 -13.67
C PHE A 546 13.28 20.16 -13.78
N ALA A 547 14.25 21.07 -13.71
CA ALA A 547 15.67 20.73 -13.76
C ALA A 547 16.08 19.90 -12.54
N GLU A 548 15.63 20.29 -11.35
CA GLU A 548 15.87 19.55 -10.11
C GLU A 548 15.18 18.19 -10.12
N ALA A 549 13.92 18.10 -10.57
CA ALA A 549 13.22 16.82 -10.69
C ALA A 549 13.93 15.85 -11.65
N ARG A 550 14.44 16.34 -12.80
CA ARG A 550 15.24 15.53 -13.72
C ARG A 550 16.60 15.11 -13.16
N ALA A 551 17.20 15.95 -12.32
CA ALA A 551 18.47 15.65 -11.67
C ALA A 551 18.33 14.74 -10.44
N ALA A 552 17.13 14.65 -9.84
CA ALA A 552 16.91 13.88 -8.63
C ALA A 552 17.12 12.37 -8.84
N THR A 553 17.51 11.67 -7.78
CA THR A 553 17.63 10.21 -7.76
C THR A 553 16.24 9.56 -7.78
N TYR A 554 16.15 8.33 -8.29
CA TYR A 554 14.88 7.58 -8.25
C TYR A 554 14.41 7.39 -6.80
N GLY A 555 13.10 7.45 -6.59
CA GLY A 555 12.47 7.48 -5.27
C GLY A 555 12.48 8.84 -4.57
N SER A 556 13.03 9.90 -5.18
CA SER A 556 12.97 11.24 -4.56
C SER A 556 11.53 11.76 -4.55
N PRO A 557 11.00 12.22 -3.41
CA PRO A 557 9.67 12.83 -3.34
C PRO A 557 9.73 14.25 -3.90
N VAL A 558 8.85 14.55 -4.85
CA VAL A 558 8.83 15.82 -5.56
C VAL A 558 7.43 16.42 -5.60
N ARG A 559 7.38 17.75 -5.50
CA ARG A 559 6.21 18.59 -5.72
C ARG A 559 6.52 19.57 -6.86
N LEU A 560 5.79 19.43 -7.96
CA LEU A 560 5.83 20.36 -9.09
C LEU A 560 4.55 21.19 -9.08
N THR A 561 4.68 22.51 -9.04
CA THR A 561 3.52 23.41 -9.02
C THR A 561 3.37 24.15 -10.34
N ASN A 562 2.14 24.35 -10.79
CA ASN A 562 1.79 25.04 -12.02
C ASN A 562 2.48 24.47 -13.28
N ALA A 563 2.68 23.15 -13.31
CA ALA A 563 3.23 22.45 -14.46
C ALA A 563 2.20 22.45 -15.61
N ARG A 564 2.65 22.73 -16.84
CA ARG A 564 1.75 22.79 -18.01
C ARG A 564 1.74 21.46 -18.74
N VAL A 565 0.55 20.93 -19.00
CA VAL A 565 0.36 19.68 -19.73
C VAL A 565 0.57 19.92 -21.22
N SER A 566 1.63 19.35 -21.80
CA SER A 566 1.97 19.47 -23.22
C SER A 566 1.22 18.46 -24.10
N ALA A 567 0.92 17.28 -23.56
CA ALA A 567 0.08 16.26 -24.17
C ALA A 567 -0.45 15.28 -23.11
N ALA A 568 -1.65 14.76 -23.31
CA ALA A 568 -2.27 13.75 -22.47
C ALA A 568 -2.59 12.47 -23.24
N PHE A 569 -2.30 11.32 -22.63
CA PHE A 569 -2.54 9.97 -23.17
C PHE A 569 -3.35 9.19 -22.12
N ALA A 570 -4.64 9.49 -22.05
CA ALA A 570 -5.54 8.96 -21.02
C ALA A 570 -5.62 7.43 -21.02
N ASP A 571 -5.59 6.83 -22.21
CA ASP A 571 -5.56 5.39 -22.47
C ASP A 571 -4.30 4.70 -21.92
N GLU A 572 -3.22 5.46 -21.73
CA GLU A 572 -1.96 4.97 -21.17
C GLU A 572 -1.76 5.38 -19.70
N GLY A 573 -2.73 6.06 -19.08
CA GLY A 573 -2.62 6.56 -17.71
C GLY A 573 -1.43 7.52 -17.52
N LYS A 574 -1.09 8.31 -18.56
CA LYS A 574 0.05 9.22 -18.51
C LYS A 574 -0.21 10.53 -19.24
N TYR A 575 0.51 11.57 -18.84
CA TYR A 575 0.53 12.86 -19.53
C TYR A 575 1.94 13.46 -19.41
N PHE A 576 2.25 14.41 -20.27
CA PHE A 576 3.55 15.08 -20.29
C PHE A 576 3.41 16.50 -19.80
N ILE A 577 4.36 16.92 -18.97
CA ILE A 577 4.47 18.29 -18.50
C ILE A 577 5.71 18.96 -19.08
N GLN A 578 5.61 20.26 -19.36
CA GLN A 578 6.70 21.04 -19.91
C GLN A 578 6.90 22.36 -19.16
N ALA A 579 8.15 22.73 -18.94
CA ALA A 579 8.53 24.02 -18.38
C ALA A 579 8.36 25.16 -19.40
N ASP A 580 8.03 26.36 -18.92
CA ASP A 580 7.86 27.52 -19.78
C ASP A 580 9.14 27.89 -20.53
N SER A 581 9.05 27.95 -21.86
CA SER A 581 10.15 28.39 -22.73
C SER A 581 11.44 27.58 -22.57
N SER A 582 11.33 26.33 -22.14
CA SER A 582 12.44 25.40 -21.94
C SER A 582 12.16 24.06 -22.66
N PRO A 583 13.18 23.38 -23.19
CA PRO A 583 13.06 22.00 -23.68
C PRO A 583 13.04 20.98 -22.52
N LEU A 584 12.76 21.40 -21.29
CA LEU A 584 12.64 20.50 -20.15
C LEU A 584 11.20 20.05 -19.99
N ALA A 585 11.03 18.74 -20.03
CA ALA A 585 9.76 18.09 -19.84
C ALA A 585 9.93 16.75 -19.11
N LEU A 586 8.83 16.24 -18.58
CA LEU A 586 8.75 14.98 -17.87
C LEU A 586 7.43 14.30 -18.20
N PRO A 587 7.40 12.98 -18.44
CA PRO A 587 6.18 12.22 -18.34
C PRO A 587 5.75 12.15 -16.87
N VAL A 588 4.44 12.10 -16.67
CA VAL A 588 3.79 11.90 -15.39
C VAL A 588 2.81 10.76 -15.58
N TYR A 589 2.97 9.73 -14.77
CA TYR A 589 2.07 8.58 -14.74
C TYR A 589 1.11 8.76 -13.57
N ASP A 590 -0.18 8.76 -13.88
CA ASP A 590 -1.25 8.97 -12.93
C ASP A 590 -2.41 8.06 -13.30
N ALA A 591 -2.72 7.10 -12.43
CA ALA A 591 -3.79 6.14 -12.65
C ALA A 591 -5.20 6.73 -12.43
N VAL A 592 -5.29 7.89 -11.76
CA VAL A 592 -6.55 8.47 -11.29
C VAL A 592 -6.94 9.70 -12.10
N THR A 593 -5.97 10.57 -12.40
CA THR A 593 -6.23 11.86 -13.04
C THR A 593 -5.69 11.91 -14.46
N SER A 594 -6.57 12.22 -15.41
CA SER A 594 -6.19 12.47 -16.81
C SER A 594 -6.45 13.94 -17.19
N PRO A 595 -5.48 14.85 -16.93
CA PRO A 595 -5.61 16.24 -17.35
C PRO A 595 -5.48 16.32 -18.88
N GLY A 596 -6.31 17.13 -19.55
CA GLY A 596 -6.19 17.33 -21.00
C GLY A 596 -5.09 18.32 -21.40
N ASP A 597 -4.73 18.33 -22.68
CA ASP A 597 -3.72 19.22 -23.27
C ASP A 597 -3.94 20.70 -22.89
N GLY A 598 -2.87 21.39 -22.50
CA GLY A 598 -2.90 22.80 -22.11
C GLY A 598 -3.47 23.07 -20.72
N ALA A 599 -3.78 22.02 -19.93
CA ALA A 599 -4.09 22.15 -18.51
C ALA A 599 -2.87 22.62 -17.71
N VAL A 600 -3.12 23.19 -16.53
CA VAL A 600 -2.11 23.52 -15.53
C VAL A 600 -2.36 22.67 -14.30
N VAL A 601 -1.33 21.95 -13.83
CA VAL A 601 -1.45 20.98 -12.74
C VAL A 601 -0.42 21.23 -11.63
N ASN A 602 -0.78 20.85 -10.42
CA ASN A 602 0.16 20.60 -9.33
C ASN A 602 0.28 19.09 -9.16
N ILE A 603 1.51 18.60 -8.97
CA ILE A 603 1.81 17.17 -8.92
C ILE A 603 2.64 16.91 -7.68
N ASP A 604 2.18 15.98 -6.86
CA ASP A 604 2.94 15.35 -5.80
C ASP A 604 3.21 13.91 -6.20
N GLY A 605 4.47 13.49 -6.14
CA GLY A 605 4.87 12.19 -6.63
C GLY A 605 6.31 11.83 -6.34
N PHE A 606 6.77 10.75 -6.95
CA PHE A 606 8.13 10.28 -6.84
C PHE A 606 8.80 10.21 -8.21
N VAL A 607 10.08 10.58 -8.26
CA VAL A 607 10.89 10.38 -9.46
C VAL A 607 11.12 8.89 -9.66
N CYS A 608 10.77 8.37 -10.84
CA CYS A 608 10.89 6.95 -11.17
C CYS A 608 11.47 6.73 -12.57
N LEU A 609 11.64 5.46 -12.94
CA LEU A 609 12.04 5.03 -14.27
C LEU A 609 10.95 4.12 -14.87
N VAL A 610 10.41 4.49 -16.03
CA VAL A 610 9.40 3.67 -16.73
C VAL A 610 9.88 3.43 -18.15
N LYS A 611 10.12 2.17 -18.52
CA LYS A 611 10.62 1.78 -19.85
C LYS A 611 11.87 2.56 -20.30
N GLY A 612 12.78 2.82 -19.35
CA GLY A 612 14.01 3.60 -19.56
C GLY A 612 13.82 5.13 -19.52
N GLU A 613 12.59 5.64 -19.40
CA GLU A 613 12.30 7.07 -19.33
C GLU A 613 12.19 7.55 -17.87
N LYS A 614 12.91 8.61 -17.51
CA LYS A 614 12.77 9.23 -16.19
C LYS A 614 11.42 9.95 -16.13
N ALA A 615 10.62 9.61 -15.13
CA ALA A 615 9.24 10.03 -15.00
C ALA A 615 8.89 10.47 -13.58
N ILE A 616 7.69 11.02 -13.40
CA ILE A 616 7.05 11.18 -12.10
C ILE A 616 5.92 10.15 -11.98
N ALA A 617 5.99 9.29 -10.96
CA ALA A 617 4.83 8.52 -10.50
C ALA A 617 4.00 9.43 -9.60
N ALA A 618 2.87 9.94 -10.09
CA ALA A 618 2.03 10.87 -9.35
C ALA A 618 1.21 10.13 -8.30
N CYS A 619 1.26 10.66 -7.07
CA CYS A 619 0.41 10.23 -5.96
C CYS A 619 -0.84 11.08 -5.92
N GLN A 620 -0.70 12.35 -6.31
CA GLN A 620 -1.78 13.28 -6.45
C GLN A 620 -1.48 14.25 -7.57
N THR A 621 -2.44 14.41 -8.47
CA THR A 621 -2.48 15.51 -9.45
C THR A 621 -3.68 16.40 -9.14
N THR A 622 -3.45 17.69 -8.95
CA THR A 622 -4.51 18.69 -8.83
C THR A 622 -4.55 19.55 -10.08
N ILE A 623 -5.69 19.57 -10.77
CA ILE A 623 -5.90 20.47 -11.92
C ILE A 623 -6.15 21.89 -11.40
N VAL A 624 -5.18 22.77 -11.60
CA VAL A 624 -5.25 24.19 -11.23
C VAL A 624 -6.00 24.98 -12.30
N GLN A 625 -5.80 24.64 -13.57
CA GLN A 625 -6.52 25.20 -14.71
C GLN A 625 -6.89 24.09 -15.69
N PRO A 626 -8.12 24.09 -16.25
CA PRO A 626 -8.59 23.03 -17.12
C PRO A 626 -7.84 22.98 -18.46
N ALA A 627 -8.05 21.92 -19.23
CA ALA A 627 -7.51 21.77 -20.58
C ALA A 627 -7.79 22.99 -21.47
N GLY A 628 -6.86 23.31 -22.35
CA GLY A 628 -6.93 24.47 -23.25
C GLY A 628 -6.70 25.84 -22.59
N SER A 629 -6.47 25.91 -21.27
CA SER A 629 -6.20 27.17 -20.58
C SER A 629 -4.90 27.83 -21.05
N VAL A 630 -3.95 27.03 -21.52
CA VAL A 630 -2.65 27.50 -22.00
C VAL A 630 -2.29 26.84 -23.32
N VAL A 631 -1.85 27.65 -24.28
CA VAL A 631 -1.21 27.16 -25.51
C VAL A 631 0.25 26.81 -25.20
N VAL A 632 0.56 25.51 -25.13
CA VAL A 632 1.95 25.02 -25.05
C VAL A 632 2.58 25.10 -26.43
N LYS A 633 3.68 25.86 -26.55
CA LYS A 633 4.37 26.04 -27.83
C LYS A 633 5.41 24.94 -28.03
N PRO A 634 5.46 24.28 -29.21
CA PRO A 634 6.49 23.31 -29.50
C PRO A 634 7.88 23.98 -29.55
N TYR A 635 8.87 23.29 -29.01
CA TYR A 635 10.27 23.68 -29.10
C TYR A 635 10.84 23.26 -30.46
N ALA A 636 11.20 24.23 -31.29
CA ALA A 636 11.81 23.96 -32.58
C ALA A 636 13.25 23.47 -32.40
N MET A 637 13.57 22.29 -32.93
CA MET A 637 14.93 21.74 -32.92
C MET A 637 15.24 20.96 -34.19
N GLY A 638 16.52 20.86 -34.52
CA GLY A 638 16.95 20.04 -35.65
C GLY A 638 16.85 18.54 -35.32
N CYS A 639 16.52 17.70 -36.31
CA CYS A 639 16.46 16.24 -36.15
C CYS A 639 17.73 15.70 -35.48
N LYS A 640 18.91 16.14 -35.93
CA LYS A 640 20.19 15.73 -35.33
C LYS A 640 20.30 15.96 -33.82
N ALA A 641 19.64 16.98 -33.27
CA ALA A 641 19.64 17.28 -31.84
C ALA A 641 18.77 16.31 -31.02
N LEU A 642 17.97 15.47 -31.68
CA LEU A 642 17.16 14.41 -31.07
C LEU A 642 17.72 13.01 -31.39
N GLY A 643 18.07 12.72 -32.65
CA GLY A 643 18.45 11.37 -33.08
C GLY A 643 19.96 11.08 -33.23
N GLY A 644 20.81 12.11 -33.39
CA GLY A 644 22.05 11.92 -34.17
C GLY A 644 23.37 12.41 -33.56
N HIS A 645 23.48 12.60 -32.24
CA HIS A 645 24.74 13.04 -31.62
C HIS A 645 24.98 12.42 -30.23
N SER A 646 26.26 12.24 -29.86
CA SER A 646 26.69 11.76 -28.53
C SER A 646 26.59 12.82 -27.44
N THR A 647 26.28 14.07 -27.81
CA THR A 647 26.08 15.22 -26.93
C THR A 647 24.97 16.10 -27.51
N GLY A 648 23.78 16.08 -26.91
CA GLY A 648 22.75 17.10 -27.12
C GLY A 648 22.77 18.14 -26.01
N ASP A 649 21.86 19.12 -26.07
CA ASP A 649 21.67 20.12 -24.99
C ASP A 649 21.20 19.49 -23.66
N ILE A 650 20.76 18.23 -23.71
CA ILE A 650 20.23 17.47 -22.59
C ILE A 650 20.90 16.08 -22.54
N ALA A 651 21.24 15.62 -21.32
CA ALA A 651 21.87 14.33 -21.09
C ALA A 651 20.96 13.13 -21.42
N GLY A 652 21.60 12.06 -21.91
CA GLY A 652 21.12 10.73 -22.32
C GLY A 652 20.11 10.01 -21.43
N ILE A 653 19.29 9.13 -22.02
CA ILE A 653 18.70 7.96 -21.36
C ILE A 653 19.82 6.92 -21.27
N PRO A 654 20.03 6.26 -20.12
CA PRO A 654 21.00 5.17 -20.01
C PRO A 654 20.78 4.11 -21.11
N ASN A 655 21.82 3.77 -21.85
CA ASN A 655 21.82 2.79 -22.97
C ASN A 655 21.04 3.18 -24.24
N GLY A 656 20.55 4.43 -24.35
CA GLY A 656 19.89 4.91 -25.58
C GLY A 656 20.85 5.33 -26.69
N GLN A 657 20.45 5.17 -27.94
CA GLN A 657 21.16 5.74 -29.10
C GLN A 657 20.57 7.11 -29.46
N GLY A 658 21.32 8.20 -29.25
CA GLY A 658 20.91 9.58 -29.59
C GLY A 658 20.78 10.52 -28.38
N ALA A 659 20.34 11.77 -28.64
CA ALA A 659 20.19 12.81 -27.62
C ALA A 659 18.74 12.89 -27.11
N PRO A 660 18.43 12.68 -25.82
CA PRO A 660 17.06 12.55 -25.38
C PRO A 660 16.51 13.89 -24.94
N ASN A 661 15.56 14.40 -25.72
CA ASN A 661 14.69 15.50 -25.32
C ASN A 661 13.32 14.98 -24.88
N VAL A 662 13.32 13.79 -24.27
CA VAL A 662 12.11 13.02 -23.99
C VAL A 662 11.15 13.79 -23.09
N GLY A 663 9.87 13.76 -23.48
CA GLY A 663 8.74 14.50 -22.93
C GLY A 663 8.52 15.88 -23.54
N THR A 664 9.47 16.41 -24.33
CA THR A 664 9.34 17.76 -24.88
C THR A 664 8.40 17.77 -26.07
N LEU A 665 7.44 18.70 -26.10
CA LEU A 665 6.71 18.98 -27.33
C LEU A 665 7.68 19.67 -28.29
N VAL A 666 8.09 18.96 -29.34
CA VAL A 666 9.05 19.42 -30.34
C VAL A 666 8.38 19.74 -31.68
N CYS A 667 9.04 20.58 -32.46
CA CYS A 667 8.75 20.76 -33.88
C CYS A 667 10.02 20.44 -34.65
N LEU A 668 9.98 19.37 -35.45
CA LEU A 668 11.05 18.94 -36.32
C LEU A 668 10.71 19.28 -37.78
N CYS A 669 11.75 19.54 -38.56
CA CYS A 669 11.66 19.60 -40.01
C CYS A 669 12.74 18.70 -40.61
N GLY A 670 12.36 17.82 -41.53
CA GLY A 670 13.30 16.87 -42.12
C GLY A 670 12.78 16.24 -43.41
N ARG A 671 13.67 15.55 -44.10
CA ARG A 671 13.34 14.74 -45.27
C ARG A 671 12.92 13.34 -44.80
N VAL A 672 11.83 12.82 -45.33
CA VAL A 672 11.38 11.46 -45.06
C VAL A 672 12.35 10.47 -45.70
N THR A 673 12.94 9.56 -44.93
CA THR A 673 13.87 8.53 -45.44
C THR A 673 13.15 7.24 -45.79
N SER A 674 12.19 6.84 -44.96
CA SER A 674 11.32 5.67 -45.17
C SER A 674 9.99 5.82 -44.44
N SER A 675 9.02 4.98 -44.81
CA SER A 675 7.68 4.92 -44.20
C SER A 675 7.24 3.47 -44.04
N ASP A 676 6.55 3.17 -42.94
CA ASP A 676 5.85 1.91 -42.72
C ASP A 676 4.34 2.16 -42.65
N PHE A 677 3.65 1.59 -43.63
CA PHE A 677 2.21 1.75 -43.80
C PHE A 677 1.39 0.79 -42.93
N THR A 678 2.01 -0.27 -42.40
CA THR A 678 1.35 -1.28 -41.56
C THR A 678 1.25 -0.77 -40.14
N ASP A 679 2.37 -0.28 -39.62
CA ASP A 679 2.50 0.17 -38.23
C ASP A 679 2.38 1.70 -38.08
N VAL A 680 2.13 2.41 -39.19
CA VAL A 680 1.74 3.82 -39.25
C VAL A 680 2.80 4.75 -38.63
N PHE A 681 4.02 4.67 -39.19
CA PHE A 681 5.14 5.56 -38.86
C PHE A 681 5.99 5.90 -40.09
N TYR A 682 6.82 6.94 -39.97
CA TYR A 682 7.84 7.30 -40.97
C TYR A 682 9.12 7.79 -40.30
N TYR A 683 10.22 7.88 -41.04
CA TYR A 683 11.51 8.32 -40.52
C TYR A 683 11.94 9.65 -41.09
N LEU A 684 12.49 10.50 -40.24
CA LEU A 684 13.13 11.76 -40.63
C LEU A 684 14.64 11.60 -40.63
N ASP A 685 15.29 12.01 -41.71
CA ASP A 685 16.74 12.10 -41.78
C ASP A 685 17.28 13.03 -40.68
N ASP A 686 18.10 12.48 -39.81
CA ASP A 686 18.80 13.18 -38.74
C ASP A 686 20.30 13.36 -39.01
N GLY A 687 20.77 12.90 -40.17
CA GLY A 687 22.15 12.94 -40.62
C GLY A 687 23.11 12.05 -39.82
N SER A 688 22.59 11.11 -39.02
CA SER A 688 23.41 10.23 -38.17
C SER A 688 23.86 8.96 -38.89
N GLY A 689 23.05 8.47 -39.84
CA GLY A 689 23.25 7.15 -40.45
C GLY A 689 22.96 5.98 -39.49
N ILE A 690 22.41 6.25 -38.30
CA ILE A 690 22.11 5.24 -37.29
C ILE A 690 20.80 4.53 -37.64
N MET A 691 20.84 3.20 -37.60
CA MET A 691 19.68 2.33 -37.83
C MET A 691 18.95 2.09 -36.51
N ASP A 692 17.62 2.03 -36.52
CA ASP A 692 16.82 1.78 -35.31
C ASP A 692 16.61 0.29 -34.97
N GLY A 693 17.37 -0.57 -35.64
CA GLY A 693 17.24 -2.04 -35.57
C GLY A 693 16.07 -2.61 -36.38
N THR A 694 15.27 -1.78 -37.06
CA THR A 694 14.16 -2.25 -37.89
C THR A 694 14.44 -2.09 -39.39
N THR A 695 13.76 -2.91 -40.20
CA THR A 695 13.82 -2.85 -41.66
C THR A 695 12.41 -2.81 -42.25
N HIS A 696 12.25 -2.18 -43.40
CA HIS A 696 11.03 -2.27 -44.21
C HIS A 696 11.38 -2.88 -45.56
N LEU A 697 10.40 -3.44 -46.28
CA LEU A 697 10.62 -3.96 -47.63
C LEU A 697 10.53 -2.82 -48.65
N ASP A 698 11.50 -2.72 -49.56
CA ASP A 698 11.40 -1.85 -50.72
C ASP A 698 10.37 -2.37 -51.74
N LEU A 699 10.17 -1.63 -52.84
CA LEU A 699 9.27 -2.01 -53.93
C LEU A 699 9.62 -3.34 -54.62
N PHE A 700 10.80 -3.91 -54.34
CA PHE A 700 11.28 -5.18 -54.86
C PHE A 700 11.31 -6.29 -53.79
N GLY A 701 10.84 -6.01 -52.58
CA GLY A 701 10.82 -6.98 -51.48
C GLY A 701 12.17 -7.14 -50.77
N ASN A 702 13.13 -6.23 -50.95
CA ASN A 702 14.39 -6.26 -50.22
C ASN A 702 14.25 -5.50 -48.90
N PRO A 703 14.78 -6.03 -47.78
CA PRO A 703 14.82 -5.30 -46.52
C PRO A 703 15.78 -4.10 -46.63
N VAL A 704 15.26 -2.90 -46.35
CA VAL A 704 15.98 -1.64 -46.28
C VAL A 704 16.00 -1.18 -44.82
N PRO A 705 17.18 -0.90 -44.24
CA PRO A 705 17.26 -0.40 -42.89
C PRO A 705 16.56 0.94 -42.71
N ASN A 706 15.86 1.08 -41.60
CA ASN A 706 15.26 2.34 -41.22
C ASN A 706 16.31 3.21 -40.52
N VAL A 707 16.58 4.39 -41.11
CA VAL A 707 17.61 5.33 -40.65
C VAL A 707 16.97 6.67 -40.33
N GLY A 708 17.28 7.19 -39.14
CA GLY A 708 16.83 8.49 -38.66
C GLY A 708 15.84 8.41 -37.50
N ILE A 709 15.06 9.47 -37.30
CA ILE A 709 14.10 9.58 -36.18
C ILE A 709 12.77 9.02 -36.61
N ARG A 710 12.28 8.02 -35.88
CA ARG A 710 10.91 7.51 -36.06
C ARG A 710 9.90 8.56 -35.64
N VAL A 711 8.90 8.81 -36.48
CA VAL A 711 7.72 9.63 -36.19
C VAL A 711 6.48 8.76 -36.28
N SER A 712 5.77 8.59 -35.17
CA SER A 712 4.55 7.78 -35.07
C SER A 712 3.31 8.66 -35.13
N GLY A 713 2.38 8.32 -36.02
CA GLY A 713 1.09 9.00 -36.18
C GLY A 713 0.47 8.79 -37.57
N PRO A 714 -0.82 9.16 -37.75
CA PRO A 714 -1.71 8.62 -38.79
C PRO A 714 -1.44 9.10 -40.23
N HIS A 715 -0.25 9.64 -40.53
CA HIS A 715 0.06 10.24 -41.82
C HIS A 715 0.86 9.31 -42.73
N PHE A 716 0.40 9.22 -43.98
CA PHE A 716 1.09 8.52 -45.05
C PHE A 716 1.98 9.51 -45.81
N LEU A 717 3.30 9.29 -45.73
CA LEU A 717 4.29 10.09 -46.43
C LEU A 717 5.17 9.18 -47.29
N PHE A 718 5.73 9.72 -48.36
CA PHE A 718 6.65 9.02 -49.24
C PHE A 718 8.10 9.43 -48.98
N GLY A 719 9.02 8.49 -49.21
CA GLY A 719 10.45 8.76 -49.15
C GLY A 719 10.82 9.94 -50.06
N GLY A 720 11.58 10.89 -49.50
CA GLY A 720 12.03 12.11 -50.17
C GLY A 720 11.20 13.36 -49.87
N GLU A 721 10.00 13.24 -49.30
CA GLU A 721 9.17 14.39 -48.95
C GLU A 721 9.79 15.22 -47.81
N MET A 722 9.69 16.55 -47.92
CA MET A 722 10.05 17.46 -46.82
C MET A 722 8.83 17.70 -45.94
N VAL A 723 8.97 17.46 -44.64
CA VAL A 723 7.84 17.60 -43.70
C VAL A 723 8.21 18.39 -42.47
N ARG A 724 7.20 19.04 -41.90
CA ARG A 724 7.20 19.60 -40.55
C ARG A 724 6.36 18.69 -39.68
N ALA A 725 6.97 18.10 -38.66
CA ALA A 725 6.32 17.23 -37.68
C ALA A 725 6.33 17.91 -36.31
N VAL A 726 5.16 18.05 -35.70
CA VAL A 726 5.00 18.46 -34.31
C VAL A 726 4.67 17.22 -33.49
N GLY A 727 5.25 17.09 -32.30
CA GLY A 727 4.92 15.94 -31.47
C GLY A 727 5.77 15.88 -30.22
N LEU A 728 5.47 14.90 -29.38
CA LEU A 728 6.19 14.64 -28.16
C LEU A 728 7.43 13.83 -28.50
N SER A 729 8.61 14.36 -28.15
CA SER A 729 9.80 13.54 -28.10
C SER A 729 9.57 12.43 -27.07
N SER A 730 9.72 11.18 -27.48
CA SER A 730 9.54 9.97 -26.67
C SER A 730 10.66 8.99 -26.99
N SER A 731 10.66 7.82 -26.35
CA SER A 731 11.48 6.68 -26.75
C SER A 731 10.65 5.44 -27.01
N PHE A 732 11.22 4.50 -27.75
CA PHE A 732 10.78 3.11 -27.82
C PHE A 732 11.98 2.18 -27.71
N THR A 733 11.69 0.93 -27.41
CA THR A 733 12.68 -0.14 -27.37
C THR A 733 12.46 -1.08 -28.54
N THR A 734 13.52 -1.40 -29.27
CA THR A 734 13.55 -2.46 -30.28
C THR A 734 14.57 -3.51 -29.89
N ILE A 735 14.54 -4.63 -30.59
CA ILE A 735 15.58 -5.65 -30.55
C ILE A 735 16.44 -5.43 -31.79
N ASP A 736 17.75 -5.25 -31.63
CA ASP A 736 18.67 -5.11 -32.76
C ASP A 736 18.98 -6.46 -33.43
N GLU A 737 19.77 -6.43 -34.50
CA GLU A 737 20.19 -7.64 -35.24
C GLU A 737 20.99 -8.63 -34.38
N SER A 738 21.52 -8.20 -33.22
CA SER A 738 22.23 -9.04 -32.25
C SER A 738 21.34 -9.56 -31.12
N ASN A 739 20.03 -9.37 -31.21
CA ASN A 739 19.05 -9.66 -30.17
C ASN A 739 19.19 -8.84 -28.88
N ASN A 740 19.91 -7.72 -28.91
CA ASN A 740 19.99 -6.80 -27.77
C ASN A 740 18.84 -5.79 -27.81
N LYS A 741 18.25 -5.51 -26.65
CA LYS A 741 17.28 -4.41 -26.51
C LYS A 741 18.01 -3.08 -26.63
N VAL A 742 17.63 -2.26 -27.60
CA VAL A 742 18.16 -0.91 -27.82
C VAL A 742 17.03 0.11 -27.71
N VAL A 743 17.30 1.24 -27.07
CA VAL A 743 16.34 2.34 -26.92
C VAL A 743 16.61 3.41 -27.97
N HIS A 744 15.59 3.74 -28.76
CA HIS A 744 15.66 4.72 -29.84
C HIS A 744 14.72 5.91 -29.57
N PRO A 745 15.12 7.15 -29.92
CA PRO A 745 14.26 8.30 -29.85
C PRO A 745 13.18 8.23 -30.93
N MET A 746 11.98 8.68 -30.60
CA MET A 746 10.91 8.91 -31.55
C MET A 746 10.24 10.26 -31.30
N VAL A 747 9.43 10.68 -32.28
CA VAL A 747 8.41 11.71 -32.09
C VAL A 747 7.04 11.09 -32.19
N ARG A 748 6.21 11.27 -31.17
CA ARG A 748 4.82 10.83 -31.17
C ARG A 748 3.90 12.01 -31.40
N MET A 749 3.14 11.98 -32.49
CA MET A 749 2.14 13.02 -32.75
C MET A 749 1.02 12.98 -31.71
N ARG A 750 0.43 14.13 -31.37
CA ARG A 750 -0.74 14.20 -30.47
C ARG A 750 -2.02 13.96 -31.26
N THR A 751 -2.07 14.46 -32.49
CA THR A 751 -3.20 14.34 -33.40
C THR A 751 -2.71 14.13 -34.83
N GLY A 752 -3.61 13.77 -35.76
CA GLY A 752 -3.25 13.70 -37.18
C GLY A 752 -2.76 15.03 -37.74
N ASP A 753 -3.30 16.16 -37.27
CA ASP A 753 -2.99 17.49 -37.80
C ASP A 753 -1.58 18.01 -37.43
N ASP A 754 -0.83 17.26 -36.63
CA ASP A 754 0.51 17.66 -36.19
C ASP A 754 1.60 17.48 -37.29
N THR A 755 1.27 16.89 -38.44
CA THR A 755 2.20 16.74 -39.58
C THR A 755 1.72 17.53 -40.80
N VAL A 756 2.63 18.32 -41.36
CA VAL A 756 2.38 19.12 -42.57
C VAL A 756 3.49 18.89 -43.58
N THR A 757 3.14 18.41 -44.77
CA THR A 757 4.05 18.38 -45.92
C THR A 757 4.41 19.80 -46.31
N ILE A 758 5.71 20.11 -46.33
CA ILE A 758 6.19 21.40 -46.76
C ILE A 758 6.31 21.30 -48.28
N PRO A 759 5.53 22.06 -49.07
CA PRO A 759 5.72 22.05 -50.51
C PRO A 759 7.17 22.41 -50.80
N GLU A 760 7.84 21.60 -51.62
CA GLU A 760 9.11 21.99 -52.24
C GLU A 760 8.79 23.16 -53.18
N THR A 761 8.70 24.39 -52.64
CA THR A 761 8.75 25.57 -53.49
C THR A 761 10.14 25.63 -54.09
N PRO A 762 10.27 25.78 -55.42
CA PRO A 762 11.56 25.84 -56.11
C PRO A 762 12.41 27.02 -55.67
#